data_AF-A0A8E2JLW4-F1
#
_entry.id   AF-A0A8E2JLW4-F1
#
_cell.length_a   1.000
_cell.length_b   1.000
_cell.length_c   1.000
_cell.angle_alpha   90.00
_cell.angle_beta   90.00
_cell.angle_gamma   90.00
#
_symmetry.space_group_name_H-M   'P 1'
#
loop_
_entity.id
_entity.type
_entity.pdbx_description
1 polymer ?
#
loop_
_entity_poly.entity_id
_entity_poly.type
_entity_poly.pdbx_seq_one_letter_code
_entity_poly.pdbx_strand_id
1 'polypeptide(L)'
;MDIFIRNIAVSSTKDQLTDFFRPILRKIAVVSFNCQKIKGKGWAILTIGDTAKAMVFLDQYGLPADPLPNARPKNTLFFTRRPMTITPGRNSPSEYHIRALELEEKKILEKQKQTAAVPRPKKKRHANTFDFLSLSCGSWAYDRSVLTFNPYLRDALSPGPDVEARDFEIKELVRLIEENASQFFREGSIYDLARRHEHLALIHKVTVTPCALLLGGPEPEVTNRVLRQYSTHTDYFIRVTFADEDGELIRFDGRASQHKIFHERFKSVLDNGVNIAGRRFTFLGFSHSSLRSQTCWFMAPIMRTGVDLVMAERVIKQLGDFTSIRSPAKCAARIGQAFSDTTGSVPIQPEALVRIPDIERNGRTFSDGCGRGLKPTTLQIRFAGAKGVISLDTTLSGNMLCLRPSMTKFNAAYLDIEICGGAMRPLPLYLNRGFIKILEDLGVEPEVFLDLQAAMVEKLRMITLTPPNAATFLEWCRVGSAAKTPQLIRLLDDIGLPFQQDSFLKDTVEIAALSQLREIKHRSRILVENGMTLFGIMDETNTLNEGEIYAVSEKVDSNGQWQRFVLTGGEVAITRSPALHPGDIQIVQAVDVPSDSPLAKLRNCVVFSQKGDRDLPSQLSGGDLDGDLYNIIFDPLLMPKKTHHPADYPRQDPIDIGRPVEREDMTEFFIQFMETDQLGRISMMHLQMADREGEGTLHPTCIKLAGMASTAVDFSKTGIPVDMNGFPKQDYLRPDFMATGPRVIVEKRGAVFNDDDDGEEEDEKDPVSAMDPDGKSYRYYESNKVLGRLYRAIDEKAFFEQMQKDSKCLASRDPTRRSLMDKLWDYVRREAALVQWREYAGLAKESREAYESNLLETMDQYSIHHAHPLRELEVFSGSILGKSIGAQNRRIREMTAEMKDRFERDVTFIVDRITQGDDGDKDEALARSIACLANAMLEPGHGKRMHLQSWKYIAAAICLRELERFQGGLLRRI
;
A
#
# COMPACT_ATOMS: atom_id res chain seq x y z
N MET A 1 7.02 22.70 32.50
CA MET A 1 6.41 23.96 33.01
C MET A 1 6.07 24.91 31.87
N ASP A 2 4.87 25.50 31.90
CA ASP A 2 4.48 26.56 30.95
C ASP A 2 4.89 27.94 31.45
N ILE A 3 5.35 28.78 30.54
CA ILE A 3 5.83 30.13 30.79
C ILE A 3 5.08 31.06 29.85
N PHE A 4 4.36 32.04 30.41
CA PHE A 4 3.55 32.99 29.67
C PHE A 4 4.37 34.23 29.32
N ILE A 5 4.42 34.56 28.03
CA ILE A 5 5.20 35.68 27.49
C ILE A 5 4.25 36.71 26.88
N ARG A 6 4.36 37.97 27.31
CA ARG A 6 3.54 39.11 26.86
C ARG A 6 4.41 40.20 26.23
N ASN A 7 3.76 41.12 25.54
CA ASN A 7 4.37 42.27 24.85
C ASN A 7 5.24 41.90 23.63
N ILE A 8 4.83 40.86 22.92
CA ILE A 8 5.45 40.43 21.67
C ILE A 8 4.77 41.15 20.50
N ALA A 9 5.51 41.51 19.45
CA ALA A 9 4.91 42.10 18.26
C ALA A 9 3.88 41.14 17.63
N VAL A 10 2.72 41.67 17.25
CA VAL A 10 1.57 40.87 16.78
C VAL A 10 1.89 40.11 15.49
N SER A 11 2.72 40.70 14.63
CA SER A 11 3.23 40.16 13.37
C SER A 11 4.32 39.09 13.53
N SER A 12 4.82 38.84 14.75
CA SER A 12 5.92 37.89 14.96
C SER A 12 5.45 36.45 14.75
N THR A 13 6.29 35.67 14.06
CA THR A 13 6.05 34.24 13.83
C THR A 13 6.55 33.38 15.00
N LYS A 14 6.10 32.12 15.04
CA LYS A 14 6.59 31.11 15.99
C LYS A 14 8.10 30.90 15.85
N ASP A 15 8.60 30.83 14.63
CA ASP A 15 10.01 30.48 14.37
C ASP A 15 10.94 31.61 14.78
N GLN A 16 10.56 32.87 14.51
CA GLN A 16 11.31 34.04 14.98
C GLN A 16 11.46 34.07 16.51
N LEU A 17 10.40 33.69 17.24
CA LEU A 17 10.45 33.57 18.71
C LEU A 17 11.30 32.37 19.13
N THR A 18 11.16 31.24 18.45
CA THR A 18 11.90 30.01 18.74
C THR A 18 13.41 30.25 18.58
N ASP A 19 13.83 30.88 17.49
CA ASP A 19 15.24 31.19 17.24
C ASP A 19 15.79 32.26 18.18
N PHE A 20 14.95 33.19 18.64
CA PHE A 20 15.32 34.13 19.71
C PHE A 20 15.60 33.42 21.04
N PHE A 21 14.74 32.48 21.45
CA PHE A 21 14.89 31.78 22.73
C PHE A 21 15.96 30.68 22.70
N ARG A 22 16.22 30.07 21.54
CA ARG A 22 17.19 28.97 21.38
C ARG A 22 18.57 29.25 21.99
N PRO A 23 19.27 30.37 21.69
CA PRO A 23 20.57 30.65 22.29
C PRO A 23 20.49 30.99 23.79
N ILE A 24 19.36 31.50 24.27
CA ILE A 24 19.15 31.85 25.69
C ILE A 24 18.96 30.58 26.51
N LEU A 25 18.10 29.68 26.05
CA LEU A 25 17.77 28.42 26.71
C LEU A 25 18.96 27.44 26.68
N ARG A 26 19.78 27.46 25.63
CA ARG A 26 21.03 26.67 25.61
C ARG A 26 22.00 27.04 26.74
N LYS A 27 22.04 28.29 27.20
CA LYS A 27 22.91 28.72 28.32
C LYS A 27 22.54 28.08 29.66
N ILE A 28 21.29 27.66 29.81
CA ILE A 28 20.78 26.96 31.00
C ILE A 28 20.58 25.45 30.74
N ALA A 29 21.30 24.91 29.75
CA ALA A 29 21.25 23.50 29.36
C ALA A 29 19.85 22.98 28.97
N VAL A 30 18.98 23.86 28.44
CA VAL A 30 17.71 23.47 27.82
C VAL A 30 17.94 23.32 26.32
N VAL A 31 17.80 22.08 25.82
CA VAL A 31 18.11 21.73 24.42
C VAL A 31 16.83 21.55 23.58
N SER A 32 15.73 21.10 24.19
CA SER A 32 14.39 21.07 23.58
C SER A 32 13.40 21.94 24.38
N PHE A 33 12.53 22.66 23.66
CA PHE A 33 11.45 23.46 24.22
C PHE A 33 10.32 23.63 23.18
N ASN A 34 9.12 24.01 23.63
CA ASN A 34 8.00 24.33 22.75
C ASN A 34 7.68 25.82 22.82
N CYS A 35 7.51 26.47 21.67
CA CYS A 35 7.00 27.83 21.61
C CYS A 35 5.67 27.82 20.86
N GLN A 36 4.60 28.24 21.55
CA GLN A 36 3.29 28.44 20.96
C GLN A 36 3.01 29.94 20.80
N LYS A 37 2.88 30.39 19.56
CA LYS A 37 2.51 31.76 19.22
C LYS A 37 1.19 31.76 18.44
N ILE A 38 0.17 32.44 18.98
CA ILE A 38 -1.11 32.60 18.28
C ILE A 38 -1.01 33.80 17.33
N LYS A 39 -1.39 33.60 16.07
CA LYS A 39 -1.45 34.64 15.04
C LYS A 39 -2.44 35.74 15.46
N GLY A 40 -2.05 37.00 15.34
CA GLY A 40 -2.89 38.14 15.75
C GLY A 40 -2.92 38.43 17.26
N LYS A 41 -2.19 37.68 18.09
CA LYS A 41 -2.09 37.93 19.54
C LYS A 41 -0.68 38.38 19.95
N GLY A 42 -0.58 39.33 20.89
CA GLY A 42 0.69 39.87 21.40
C GLY A 42 1.34 39.05 22.53
N TRP A 43 1.03 37.76 22.62
CA TRP A 43 1.50 36.85 23.65
C TRP A 43 1.87 35.48 23.08
N ALA A 44 2.71 34.74 23.80
CA ALA A 44 3.15 33.39 23.48
C ALA A 44 3.25 32.54 24.75
N ILE A 45 3.24 31.22 24.59
CA ILE A 45 3.51 30.25 25.66
C ILE A 45 4.81 29.53 25.32
N LEU A 46 5.74 29.51 26.26
CA LEU A 46 6.98 28.75 26.20
C LEU A 46 6.88 27.57 27.17
N THR A 47 6.97 26.34 26.68
CA THR A 47 6.96 25.13 27.50
C THR A 47 8.37 24.55 27.57
N ILE A 48 8.86 24.36 28.79
CA ILE A 48 10.15 23.69 29.09
C ILE A 48 9.82 22.38 29.81
N GLY A 49 10.40 21.26 29.37
CA GLY A 49 10.12 19.93 29.95
C GLY A 49 10.58 19.83 31.41
N ASP A 50 11.81 20.25 31.69
CA ASP A 50 12.41 20.23 33.02
C ASP A 50 11.98 21.44 33.88
N THR A 51 11.26 21.16 34.97
CA THR A 51 10.76 22.19 35.90
C THR A 51 11.90 22.91 36.63
N ALA A 52 12.99 22.22 36.98
CA ALA A 52 14.14 22.84 37.64
C ALA A 52 14.82 23.84 36.69
N LYS A 53 15.06 23.45 35.44
CA LYS A 53 15.60 24.37 34.41
C LYS A 53 14.66 25.53 34.11
N ALA A 54 13.34 25.30 34.10
CA ALA A 54 12.34 26.34 33.92
C ALA A 54 12.33 27.37 35.07
N MET A 55 12.52 26.91 36.31
CA MET A 55 12.67 27.80 37.48
C MET A 55 13.94 28.65 37.39
N VAL A 56 15.06 28.08 36.92
CA VAL A 56 16.30 28.86 36.66
C VAL A 56 16.06 29.94 35.60
N PHE A 57 15.30 29.64 34.54
CA PHE A 57 14.92 30.64 33.55
C PHE A 57 14.05 31.76 34.14
N LEU A 58 13.05 31.41 34.97
CA LEU A 58 12.17 32.39 35.61
C LEU A 58 12.88 33.24 36.67
N ASP A 59 13.85 32.70 37.39
CA ASP A 59 14.66 33.50 38.34
C ASP A 59 15.50 34.57 37.62
N GLN A 60 15.97 34.28 36.40
CA GLN A 60 16.78 35.22 35.62
C GLN A 60 15.95 36.23 34.83
N TYR A 61 14.84 35.80 34.22
CA TYR A 61 14.11 36.60 33.22
C TYR A 61 12.62 36.80 33.55
N GLY A 62 12.10 36.09 34.56
CA GLY A 62 10.69 36.06 34.91
C GLY A 62 10.28 37.07 35.97
N LEU A 63 8.97 37.27 36.08
CA LEU A 63 8.27 38.01 37.12
C LEU A 63 7.27 37.08 37.83
N PRO A 64 6.81 37.40 39.06
CA PRO A 64 5.73 36.69 39.72
C PRO A 64 4.44 36.67 38.88
N ALA A 65 3.56 35.69 39.11
CA ALA A 65 2.31 35.53 38.34
C ALA A 65 1.45 36.80 38.32
N ASP A 66 1.40 37.52 39.45
CA ASP A 66 0.77 38.83 39.60
C ASP A 66 1.83 39.87 40.04
N PRO A 67 2.54 40.49 39.09
CA PRO A 67 3.61 41.43 39.40
C PRO A 67 3.05 42.78 39.88
N LEU A 68 3.69 43.36 40.90
CA LEU A 68 3.45 44.77 41.28
C LEU A 68 3.78 45.71 40.09
N PRO A 69 3.13 46.89 39.97
CA PRO A 69 3.30 47.79 38.82
C PRO A 69 4.74 48.19 38.50
N ASN A 70 5.65 48.12 39.49
CA ASN A 70 7.06 48.50 39.37
C ASN A 70 8.04 47.30 39.42
N ALA A 71 7.55 46.05 39.42
CA ALA A 71 8.42 44.89 39.47
C ALA A 71 9.21 44.72 38.14
N ARG A 72 10.53 44.57 38.24
CA ARG A 72 11.42 44.35 37.10
C ARG A 72 12.15 43.01 37.24
N PRO A 73 12.30 42.22 36.15
CA PRO A 73 13.10 41.01 36.17
C PRO A 73 14.58 41.34 36.34
N LYS A 74 15.41 40.37 36.79
CA LYS A 74 16.88 40.58 36.91
C LYS A 74 17.49 40.96 35.56
N ASN A 75 17.05 40.29 34.49
CA ASN A 75 17.44 40.58 33.11
C ASN A 75 16.20 40.77 32.22
N THR A 76 16.07 41.93 31.58
CA THR A 76 14.98 42.19 30.64
C THR A 76 15.33 41.68 29.25
N LEU A 77 14.51 40.79 28.68
CA LEU A 77 14.64 40.33 27.31
C LEU A 77 13.92 41.28 26.34
N PHE A 78 14.61 41.69 25.28
CA PHE A 78 14.06 42.55 24.24
C PHE A 78 13.85 41.77 22.95
N PHE A 79 12.62 41.70 22.49
CA PHE A 79 12.28 41.13 21.18
C PHE A 79 11.79 42.25 20.27
N THR A 80 12.42 42.43 19.11
CA THR A 80 12.10 43.54 18.17
C THR A 80 12.11 44.93 18.85
N ARG A 81 13.07 45.16 19.76
CA ARG A 81 13.21 46.39 20.57
C ARG A 81 12.08 46.66 21.57
N ARG A 82 11.19 45.69 21.83
CA ARG A 82 10.16 45.76 22.88
C ARG A 82 10.54 44.89 24.08
N PRO A 83 10.41 45.39 25.32
CA PRO A 83 10.69 44.59 26.51
C PRO A 83 9.58 43.54 26.71
N MET A 84 9.95 42.27 26.80
CA MET A 84 9.01 41.18 27.05
C MET A 84 8.69 41.04 28.53
N THR A 85 7.45 40.68 28.83
CA THR A 85 7.03 40.32 30.20
C THR A 85 6.86 38.81 30.26
N ILE A 86 7.62 38.16 31.14
CA ILE A 86 7.65 36.70 31.28
C ILE A 86 7.13 36.34 32.66
N THR A 87 6.12 35.49 32.74
CA THR A 87 5.50 35.05 34.01
C THR A 87 5.26 33.54 33.98
N PRO A 88 5.24 32.85 35.13
CA PRO A 88 4.85 31.44 35.17
C PRO A 88 3.42 31.27 34.64
N GLY A 89 3.20 30.21 33.85
CA GLY A 89 1.88 29.82 33.37
C GLY A 89 0.98 29.41 34.54
N ARG A 90 -0.32 29.73 34.44
CA ARG A 90 -1.31 29.38 35.47
C ARG A 90 -1.79 27.91 35.37
N ASN A 91 -1.58 27.29 34.22
CA ASN A 91 -1.97 25.91 33.95
C ASN A 91 -0.72 25.02 33.89
N SER A 92 -0.84 23.78 34.35
CA SER A 92 0.17 22.77 34.08
C SER A 92 0.17 22.43 32.58
N PRO A 93 1.34 22.34 31.93
CA PRO A 93 1.41 21.86 30.55
C PRO A 93 0.85 20.43 30.46
N SER A 94 0.30 20.09 29.29
CA SER A 94 -0.09 18.71 29.00
C SER A 94 1.09 17.76 29.23
N GLU A 95 0.83 16.66 29.92
CA GLU A 95 1.82 15.61 30.18
C GLU A 95 2.49 15.11 28.88
N TYR A 96 1.71 15.01 27.80
CA TYR A 96 2.21 14.60 26.48
C TYR A 96 3.17 15.62 25.86
N HIS A 97 2.97 16.93 26.11
CA HIS A 97 3.93 17.95 25.68
C HIS A 97 5.27 17.79 26.41
N ILE A 98 5.25 17.45 27.70
CA ILE A 98 6.47 17.23 28.47
C ILE A 98 7.20 15.98 27.94
N ARG A 99 6.49 14.85 27.79
CA ARG A 99 7.06 13.61 27.26
C ARG A 99 7.64 13.77 25.86
N ALA A 100 7.02 14.59 25.00
CA ALA A 100 7.56 14.87 23.68
C ALA A 100 8.89 15.68 23.74
N LEU A 101 8.97 16.66 24.64
CA LEU A 101 10.19 17.43 24.87
C LEU A 101 11.32 16.55 25.44
N GLU A 102 10.99 15.64 26.36
CA GLU A 102 11.93 14.67 26.93
C GLU A 102 12.49 13.72 25.85
N LEU A 103 11.62 13.21 24.97
CA LEU A 103 12.04 12.35 23.86
C LEU A 103 12.95 13.11 22.87
N GLU A 104 12.61 14.34 22.51
CA GLU A 104 13.45 15.19 21.67
C GLU A 104 14.82 15.46 22.31
N GLU A 105 14.85 15.80 23.61
CA GLU A 105 16.10 16.02 24.35
C GLU A 105 16.97 14.76 24.38
N LYS A 106 16.37 13.58 24.64
CA LYS A 106 17.06 12.28 24.62
C LYS A 106 17.68 12.00 23.25
N LYS A 107 16.93 12.17 22.16
CA LYS A 107 17.42 11.99 20.78
C LYS A 107 18.60 12.92 20.46
N ILE A 108 18.51 14.19 20.84
CA ILE A 108 19.58 15.17 20.59
C ILE A 108 20.85 14.78 21.37
N LEU A 109 20.71 14.33 22.63
CA LEU A 109 21.85 13.90 23.44
C LEU A 109 22.49 12.60 22.92
N GLU A 110 21.69 11.63 22.49
CA GLU A 110 22.18 10.39 21.87
C GLU A 110 22.98 10.68 20.60
N LYS A 111 22.45 11.56 19.75
CA LYS A 111 23.13 11.99 18.54
C LYS A 111 24.43 12.74 18.83
N GLN A 112 24.45 13.62 19.83
CA GLN A 112 25.68 14.30 20.27
C GLN A 112 26.76 13.30 20.71
N LYS A 113 26.37 12.24 21.45
CA LYS A 113 27.28 11.15 21.84
C LYS A 113 27.81 10.38 20.62
N GLN A 114 26.97 10.12 19.61
CA GLN A 114 27.38 9.45 18.37
C GLN A 114 28.33 10.32 17.52
N THR A 115 28.05 11.62 17.34
CA THR A 115 28.94 12.54 16.60
C THR A 115 30.28 12.78 17.28
N ALA A 116 30.37 12.64 18.61
CA ALA A 116 31.64 12.74 19.33
C ALA A 116 32.57 11.53 19.09
N ALA A 117 32.03 10.39 18.64
CA ALA A 117 32.78 9.16 18.41
C ALA A 117 33.40 9.03 17.00
N VAL A 118 33.02 9.89 16.04
CA VAL A 118 33.48 9.83 14.63
C VAL A 118 33.88 11.22 14.10
N PRO A 119 35.15 11.49 13.77
CA PRO A 119 35.55 12.79 13.23
C PRO A 119 35.06 12.95 11.77
N ARG A 120 34.13 13.88 11.51
CA ARG A 120 33.75 14.27 10.14
C ARG A 120 34.78 15.25 9.54
N PRO A 121 35.23 15.08 8.28
CA PRO A 121 36.08 16.07 7.61
C PRO A 121 35.28 17.34 7.26
N LYS A 122 35.85 18.52 7.57
CA LYS A 122 35.23 19.83 7.29
C LYS A 122 35.21 20.10 5.78
N LYS A 123 34.03 20.14 5.15
CA LYS A 123 33.87 20.63 3.77
C LYS A 123 34.06 22.16 3.73
N LYS A 124 34.99 22.64 2.90
CA LYS A 124 35.16 24.08 2.60
C LYS A 124 34.03 24.55 1.68
N ARG A 125 33.39 25.66 2.03
CA ARG A 125 32.46 26.39 1.16
C ARG A 125 33.25 27.13 0.08
N HIS A 126 33.13 26.71 -1.18
CA HIS A 126 33.50 27.53 -2.32
C HIS A 126 32.24 28.19 -2.90
N ALA A 127 32.29 29.50 -3.08
CA ALA A 127 31.29 30.23 -3.85
C ALA A 127 31.60 30.01 -5.34
N ASN A 128 30.77 29.24 -6.04
CA ASN A 128 30.93 29.02 -7.47
C ASN A 128 30.09 30.06 -8.23
N THR A 129 30.76 30.87 -9.05
CA THR A 129 30.18 31.49 -10.25
C THR A 129 30.51 30.58 -11.42
N PHE A 130 29.59 30.46 -12.40
CA PHE A 130 29.76 29.62 -13.58
C PHE A 130 29.35 30.36 -14.85
N ASP A 131 30.14 30.21 -15.91
CA ASP A 131 29.72 30.40 -17.29
C ASP A 131 28.92 29.15 -17.74
N PHE A 132 27.92 29.33 -18.61
CA PHE A 132 27.08 28.21 -19.09
C PHE A 132 27.21 27.97 -20.60
N LEU A 133 27.10 26.69 -20.95
CA LEU A 133 27.42 26.11 -22.27
C LEU A 133 26.19 25.71 -23.11
N SER A 134 24.95 25.75 -22.59
CA SER A 134 23.75 25.39 -23.38
C SER A 134 22.42 25.93 -22.82
N LEU A 135 21.39 25.92 -23.69
CA LEU A 135 19.99 26.33 -23.46
C LEU A 135 19.04 25.29 -24.09
N SER A 136 17.90 24.99 -23.45
CA SER A 136 16.92 23.97 -23.88
C SER A 136 15.47 24.52 -23.88
N CYS A 137 14.53 23.87 -24.61
CA CYS A 137 13.08 24.17 -24.69
C CYS A 137 12.20 23.03 -24.08
N GLY A 138 11.16 23.38 -23.31
CA GLY A 138 10.41 22.52 -22.40
C GLY A 138 9.45 23.37 -21.55
N SER A 139 8.61 22.77 -20.71
CA SER A 139 7.73 23.55 -19.82
C SER A 139 8.37 23.79 -18.47
N TRP A 140 8.28 25.03 -18.02
CA TRP A 140 8.57 25.39 -16.65
C TRP A 140 7.42 24.94 -15.75
N ALA A 141 7.67 23.91 -14.96
CA ALA A 141 6.79 23.52 -13.87
C ALA A 141 7.44 24.00 -12.57
N TYR A 142 6.64 24.32 -11.57
CA TYR A 142 7.18 24.44 -10.24
C TYR A 142 7.22 23.03 -9.69
N ASP A 143 8.38 22.38 -9.72
CA ASP A 143 8.73 21.52 -8.60
C ASP A 143 8.91 22.46 -7.42
N ARG A 144 7.75 22.73 -6.82
CA ARG A 144 7.72 23.04 -5.43
C ARG A 144 8.49 24.33 -5.14
N SER A 145 8.38 25.39 -5.95
CA SER A 145 8.98 26.77 -5.82
C SER A 145 10.40 26.98 -6.33
N VAL A 146 11.12 25.92 -6.67
CA VAL A 146 12.19 26.00 -7.65
C VAL A 146 11.57 25.68 -8.99
N LEU A 147 11.41 26.74 -9.80
CA LEU A 147 10.95 26.62 -11.17
C LEU A 147 11.88 25.67 -11.92
N THR A 148 11.38 24.47 -12.22
CA THR A 148 12.10 23.35 -12.83
C THR A 148 11.65 23.18 -14.26
N PHE A 149 12.60 22.86 -15.10
CA PHE A 149 12.42 22.82 -16.53
C PHE A 149 12.26 21.38 -17.02
N ASN A 150 11.06 21.03 -17.50
CA ASN A 150 10.70 19.65 -17.86
C ASN A 150 10.72 19.46 -19.39
N PRO A 151 11.63 18.64 -19.96
CA PRO A 151 11.67 18.32 -21.38
C PRO A 151 10.71 17.17 -21.74
N TYR A 152 9.96 17.30 -22.84
CA TYR A 152 8.77 16.50 -23.16
C TYR A 152 8.98 15.13 -23.84
N LEU A 153 10.20 14.59 -24.03
CA LEU A 153 10.44 13.29 -24.71
C LEU A 153 11.57 12.47 -24.08
N ARG A 154 11.35 11.15 -23.90
CA ARG A 154 12.18 10.26 -23.05
C ARG A 154 13.24 9.42 -23.77
N ASP A 155 13.30 9.39 -25.10
CA ASP A 155 14.38 8.73 -25.86
C ASP A 155 14.90 9.53 -27.05
N ALA A 156 14.49 10.79 -27.19
CA ALA A 156 15.23 11.70 -28.03
C ALA A 156 16.55 12.05 -27.31
N LEU A 157 17.62 12.21 -28.08
CA LEU A 157 18.92 12.72 -27.60
C LEU A 157 18.70 13.77 -26.51
N SER A 158 19.39 13.67 -25.38
CA SER A 158 19.30 14.75 -24.39
C SER A 158 20.12 15.92 -24.91
N PRO A 159 19.61 17.17 -24.93
CA PRO A 159 20.40 18.32 -25.36
C PRO A 159 21.66 18.38 -24.49
N GLY A 160 22.81 18.22 -25.13
CA GLY A 160 24.10 18.14 -24.49
C GLY A 160 25.17 18.74 -25.40
N PRO A 161 26.38 18.99 -24.88
CA PRO A 161 27.46 19.60 -25.65
C PRO A 161 27.87 18.78 -26.88
N ASP A 162 27.51 17.50 -26.92
CA ASP A 162 27.86 16.56 -27.98
C ASP A 162 26.70 16.25 -28.96
N VAL A 163 25.56 16.96 -28.86
CA VAL A 163 24.37 16.72 -29.69
C VAL A 163 24.11 17.92 -30.59
N GLU A 164 23.95 17.70 -31.90
CA GLU A 164 23.70 18.79 -32.84
C GLU A 164 22.21 19.19 -32.85
N ALA A 165 21.92 20.48 -33.00
CA ALA A 165 20.55 21.00 -33.00
C ALA A 165 19.66 20.36 -34.10
N ARG A 166 20.26 19.91 -35.20
CA ARG A 166 19.57 19.19 -36.29
C ARG A 166 18.91 17.89 -35.83
N ASP A 167 19.43 17.26 -34.80
CA ASP A 167 18.94 15.98 -34.29
C ASP A 167 17.61 16.14 -33.51
N PHE A 168 17.19 17.38 -33.23
CA PHE A 168 15.90 17.74 -32.63
C PHE A 168 14.92 18.35 -33.63
N GLU A 169 15.26 18.39 -34.92
CA GLU A 169 14.30 18.80 -35.94
C GLU A 169 13.12 17.82 -35.97
N ILE A 170 11.91 18.34 -36.23
CA ILE A 170 10.67 17.53 -36.27
C ILE A 170 10.84 16.28 -37.16
N LYS A 171 11.56 16.43 -38.28
CA LYS A 171 11.79 15.33 -39.22
C LYS A 171 12.65 14.21 -38.62
N GLU A 172 13.73 14.55 -37.91
CA GLU A 172 14.59 13.55 -37.27
C GLU A 172 13.93 12.94 -36.03
N LEU A 173 13.14 13.71 -35.27
CA LEU A 173 12.32 13.16 -34.19
C LEU A 173 11.27 12.17 -34.70
N VAL A 174 10.59 12.49 -35.82
CA VAL A 174 9.64 11.57 -36.47
C VAL A 174 10.37 10.32 -36.96
N ARG A 175 11.52 10.47 -37.62
CA ARG A 175 12.33 9.34 -38.07
C ARG A 175 12.77 8.45 -36.90
N LEU A 176 13.21 9.03 -35.78
CA LEU A 176 13.59 8.30 -34.57
C LEU A 176 12.40 7.53 -33.98
N ILE A 177 11.22 8.15 -33.96
CA ILE A 177 9.97 7.49 -33.52
C ILE A 177 9.62 6.33 -34.46
N GLU A 178 9.75 6.51 -35.78
CA GLU A 178 9.52 5.47 -36.79
C GLU A 178 10.52 4.32 -36.67
N GLU A 179 11.81 4.61 -36.47
CA GLU A 179 12.86 3.63 -36.24
C GLU A 179 12.60 2.85 -34.94
N ASN A 180 12.27 3.54 -33.84
CA ASN A 180 11.90 2.90 -32.57
C ASN A 180 10.64 2.02 -32.71
N ALA A 181 9.63 2.50 -33.44
CA ALA A 181 8.41 1.72 -33.71
C ALA A 181 8.70 0.48 -34.57
N SER A 182 9.65 0.57 -35.51
CA SER A 182 10.07 -0.54 -36.36
C SER A 182 10.90 -1.59 -35.63
N GLN A 183 11.66 -1.17 -34.61
CA GLN A 183 12.48 -2.02 -33.75
C GLN A 183 11.71 -2.56 -32.53
N PHE A 184 10.47 -2.13 -32.32
CA PHE A 184 9.64 -2.59 -31.21
C PHE A 184 9.24 -4.06 -31.41
N PHE A 185 9.85 -4.95 -30.62
CA PHE A 185 9.50 -6.37 -30.61
C PHE A 185 8.14 -6.57 -29.95
N ARG A 186 7.17 -7.11 -30.70
CA ARG A 186 5.84 -7.42 -30.16
C ARG A 186 5.88 -8.63 -29.22
N GLU A 187 6.70 -9.64 -29.52
CA GLU A 187 6.84 -10.85 -28.72
C GLU A 187 7.47 -10.54 -27.36
N GLY A 188 6.80 -10.92 -26.26
CA GLY A 188 7.24 -10.60 -24.90
C GLY A 188 6.97 -9.17 -24.43
N SER A 189 6.32 -8.36 -25.25
CA SER A 189 5.78 -7.08 -24.83
C SER A 189 4.43 -7.25 -24.11
N ILE A 190 4.00 -6.19 -23.45
CA ILE A 190 2.65 -6.08 -22.86
C ILE A 190 1.52 -6.36 -23.88
N TYR A 191 1.77 -6.16 -25.18
CA TYR A 191 0.81 -6.41 -26.26
C TYR A 191 0.63 -7.89 -26.59
N ASP A 192 1.69 -8.69 -26.46
CA ASP A 192 1.60 -10.15 -26.61
C ASP A 192 0.91 -10.77 -25.39
N LEU A 193 1.22 -10.28 -24.19
CA LEU A 193 0.56 -10.71 -22.95
C LEU A 193 -0.97 -10.54 -22.99
N ALA A 194 -1.44 -9.36 -23.41
CA ALA A 194 -2.87 -9.08 -23.53
C ALA A 194 -3.57 -9.93 -24.61
N ARG A 195 -2.83 -10.43 -25.61
CA ARG A 195 -3.36 -11.39 -26.60
C ARG A 195 -3.47 -12.81 -26.04
N ARG A 196 -2.53 -13.22 -25.18
CA ARG A 196 -2.49 -14.57 -24.59
C ARG A 196 -3.51 -14.78 -23.47
N HIS A 197 -3.92 -13.70 -22.79
CA HIS A 197 -4.82 -13.77 -21.65
C HIS A 197 -6.10 -12.97 -21.88
N GLU A 198 -7.20 -13.67 -22.17
CA GLU A 198 -8.52 -13.05 -22.41
C GLU A 198 -9.04 -12.18 -21.25
N HIS A 199 -8.55 -12.43 -20.02
CA HIS A 199 -8.94 -11.67 -18.83
C HIS A 199 -8.16 -10.36 -18.65
N LEU A 200 -7.23 -10.02 -19.55
CA LEU A 200 -6.46 -8.77 -19.52
C LEU A 200 -6.81 -7.87 -20.71
N ALA A 201 -6.91 -6.57 -20.47
CA ALA A 201 -7.04 -5.54 -21.50
C ALA A 201 -5.98 -4.46 -21.33
N LEU A 202 -5.47 -3.95 -22.45
CA LEU A 202 -4.54 -2.82 -22.45
C LEU A 202 -5.30 -1.51 -22.37
N ILE A 203 -5.07 -0.76 -21.30
CA ILE A 203 -5.82 0.48 -20.99
C ILE A 203 -4.86 1.64 -20.85
N HIS A 204 -5.14 2.74 -21.56
CA HIS A 204 -4.40 3.99 -21.41
C HIS A 204 -4.86 4.73 -20.15
N LYS A 205 -3.92 5.42 -19.49
CA LYS A 205 -4.14 6.16 -18.25
C LYS A 205 -3.94 7.66 -18.46
N VAL A 206 -4.73 8.45 -17.75
CA VAL A 206 -4.62 9.91 -17.73
C VAL A 206 -4.65 10.39 -16.29
N THR A 207 -3.59 11.05 -15.84
CA THR A 207 -3.53 11.67 -14.52
C THR A 207 -3.80 13.17 -14.65
N VAL A 208 -4.85 13.64 -14.01
CA VAL A 208 -5.25 15.05 -13.96
C VAL A 208 -4.72 15.64 -12.66
N THR A 209 -3.84 16.63 -12.78
CA THR A 209 -3.30 17.39 -11.65
C THR A 209 -3.88 18.82 -11.64
N PRO A 210 -3.67 19.61 -10.57
CA PRO A 210 -4.11 21.00 -10.54
C PRO A 210 -3.60 21.82 -11.74
N CYS A 211 -2.39 21.55 -12.23
CA CYS A 211 -1.71 22.34 -13.26
C CYS A 211 -1.53 21.58 -14.59
N ALA A 212 -1.59 20.26 -14.61
CA ALA A 212 -1.23 19.45 -15.77
C ALA A 212 -2.22 18.32 -16.07
N LEU A 213 -1.99 17.68 -17.23
CA LEU A 213 -2.62 16.43 -17.64
C LEU A 213 -1.51 15.52 -18.15
N LEU A 214 -1.28 14.41 -17.45
CA LEU A 214 -0.20 13.48 -17.73
C LEU A 214 -0.79 12.24 -18.40
N LEU A 215 -0.26 11.89 -19.58
CA LEU A 215 -0.68 10.72 -20.34
C LEU A 215 0.26 9.55 -20.03
N GLY A 216 -0.31 8.37 -19.80
CA GLY A 216 0.45 7.15 -19.49
C GLY A 216 -0.21 5.89 -20.06
N GLY A 217 0.49 4.76 -19.89
CA GLY A 217 0.09 3.48 -20.46
C GLY A 217 0.37 3.34 -21.97
N PRO A 218 -0.22 2.32 -22.63
CA PRO A 218 -1.23 1.42 -22.09
C PRO A 218 -0.65 0.43 -21.07
N GLU A 219 -1.44 0.07 -20.06
CA GLU A 219 -1.07 -0.94 -19.07
C GLU A 219 -2.06 -2.11 -19.09
N PRO A 220 -1.61 -3.35 -18.81
CA PRO A 220 -2.51 -4.50 -18.70
C PRO A 220 -3.31 -4.42 -17.41
N GLU A 221 -4.63 -4.28 -17.54
CA GLU A 221 -5.60 -4.30 -16.46
C GLU A 221 -6.54 -5.50 -16.58
N VAL A 222 -7.06 -5.99 -15.44
CA VAL A 222 -8.05 -7.06 -15.42
C VAL A 222 -9.34 -6.56 -16.07
N THR A 223 -9.92 -7.36 -16.97
CA THR A 223 -11.14 -6.99 -17.67
C THR A 223 -12.34 -6.91 -16.71
N ASN A 224 -13.21 -5.96 -16.99
CA ASN A 224 -14.52 -5.83 -16.37
C ASN A 224 -15.63 -6.10 -17.41
N ARG A 225 -16.89 -6.01 -17.00
CA ARG A 225 -18.05 -6.32 -17.87
C ARG A 225 -18.03 -5.49 -19.15
N VAL A 226 -17.78 -4.20 -19.03
CA VAL A 226 -17.79 -3.27 -20.16
C VAL A 226 -16.64 -3.58 -21.11
N LEU A 227 -15.43 -3.77 -20.58
CA LEU A 227 -14.27 -4.09 -21.42
C LEU A 227 -14.44 -5.43 -22.16
N ARG A 228 -15.09 -6.43 -21.55
CA ARG A 228 -15.42 -7.69 -22.23
C ARG A 228 -16.42 -7.51 -23.38
N GLN A 229 -17.47 -6.72 -23.16
CA GLN A 229 -18.48 -6.44 -24.19
C GLN A 229 -17.91 -5.65 -25.39
N TYR A 230 -16.87 -4.84 -25.14
CA TYR A 230 -16.20 -4.00 -26.14
C TYR A 230 -14.73 -4.39 -26.34
N SER A 231 -14.41 -5.68 -26.30
CA SER A 231 -13.03 -6.21 -26.33
C SER A 231 -12.22 -5.80 -27.57
N THR A 232 -12.88 -5.50 -28.68
CA THR A 232 -12.26 -5.02 -29.94
C THR A 232 -12.02 -3.51 -29.98
N HIS A 233 -12.51 -2.75 -29.00
CA HIS A 233 -12.46 -1.30 -28.94
C HIS A 233 -11.94 -0.81 -27.58
N THR A 234 -11.04 -1.57 -26.95
CA THR A 234 -10.49 -1.24 -25.63
C THR A 234 -9.71 0.08 -25.64
N ASP A 235 -9.17 0.51 -26.78
CA ASP A 235 -8.52 1.80 -27.01
C ASP A 235 -9.47 3.01 -26.99
N TYR A 236 -10.79 2.77 -26.94
CA TYR A 236 -11.81 3.80 -26.74
C TYR A 236 -12.13 4.02 -25.26
N PHE A 237 -11.53 3.26 -24.35
CA PHE A 237 -11.68 3.43 -22.90
C PHE A 237 -10.35 3.88 -22.29
N ILE A 238 -10.44 4.84 -21.37
CA ILE A 238 -9.28 5.31 -20.61
C ILE A 238 -9.61 5.34 -19.12
N ARG A 239 -8.58 5.10 -18.31
CA ARG A 239 -8.62 5.29 -16.87
C ARG A 239 -8.16 6.70 -16.55
N VAL A 240 -8.98 7.49 -15.86
CA VAL A 240 -8.63 8.85 -15.43
C VAL A 240 -8.42 8.85 -13.91
N THR A 241 -7.29 9.39 -13.46
CA THR A 241 -6.91 9.53 -12.05
C THR A 241 -6.81 11.00 -11.70
N PHE A 242 -7.39 11.42 -10.58
CA PHE A 242 -7.24 12.77 -10.04
C PHE A 242 -6.25 12.74 -8.89
N ALA A 243 -5.21 13.58 -8.96
CA ALA A 243 -4.12 13.60 -7.99
C ALA A 243 -3.51 15.01 -7.86
N ASP A 244 -2.70 15.21 -6.84
CA ASP A 244 -1.82 16.38 -6.70
C ASP A 244 -0.63 16.28 -7.68
N GLU A 245 0.20 17.32 -7.80
CA GLU A 245 1.32 17.37 -8.75
C GLU A 245 2.37 16.27 -8.52
N ASP A 246 2.50 15.82 -7.26
CA ASP A 246 3.39 14.73 -6.96
C ASP A 246 2.79 13.36 -7.27
N GLY A 247 1.49 13.27 -7.58
CA GLY A 247 0.72 12.06 -7.83
C GLY A 247 0.08 11.44 -6.59
N GLU A 248 0.17 12.07 -5.41
CA GLU A 248 -0.61 11.70 -4.23
C GLU A 248 -2.01 12.28 -4.26
N LEU A 249 -2.89 11.85 -3.35
CA LEU A 249 -4.20 12.47 -3.19
C LEU A 249 -4.04 13.90 -2.67
N ILE A 250 -4.91 14.81 -3.14
CA ILE A 250 -4.96 16.18 -2.62
C ILE A 250 -5.24 16.12 -1.12
N ARG A 251 -4.30 16.61 -0.32
CA ARG A 251 -4.41 16.59 1.14
C ARG A 251 -5.28 17.74 1.59
N PHE A 252 -6.23 17.48 2.48
CA PHE A 252 -6.99 18.54 3.14
C PHE A 252 -6.06 19.52 3.89
N ASP A 253 -6.12 20.81 3.54
CA ASP A 253 -5.49 21.90 4.30
C ASP A 253 -6.55 22.93 4.75
N GLY A 254 -6.77 23.02 6.05
CA GLY A 254 -7.73 23.99 6.62
C GLY A 254 -7.32 25.46 6.48
N ARG A 255 -6.13 25.76 5.95
CA ARG A 255 -5.65 27.14 5.70
C ARG A 255 -5.84 27.59 4.26
N ALA A 256 -6.06 26.67 3.32
CA ALA A 256 -6.14 26.96 1.89
C ALA A 256 -7.49 26.50 1.34
N SER A 257 -8.08 27.32 0.46
CA SER A 257 -9.25 26.87 -0.28
C SER A 257 -8.82 25.97 -1.43
N GLN A 258 -9.36 24.76 -1.46
CA GLN A 258 -9.14 23.80 -2.55
C GLN A 258 -10.23 23.88 -3.63
N HIS A 259 -11.11 24.87 -3.51
CA HIS A 259 -12.28 25.05 -4.37
C HIS A 259 -11.92 25.13 -5.85
N LYS A 260 -10.90 25.90 -6.22
CA LYS A 260 -10.46 26.01 -7.62
C LYS A 260 -9.99 24.68 -8.20
N ILE A 261 -9.43 23.80 -7.37
CA ILE A 261 -8.94 22.51 -7.83
C ILE A 261 -10.11 21.57 -8.06
N PHE A 262 -10.96 21.39 -7.05
CA PHE A 262 -12.08 20.45 -7.10
C PHE A 262 -13.22 20.93 -8.01
N HIS A 263 -13.72 22.14 -7.78
CA HIS A 263 -14.95 22.66 -8.38
C HIS A 263 -14.74 23.40 -9.71
N GLU A 264 -13.50 23.80 -10.04
CA GLU A 264 -13.20 24.40 -11.35
C GLU A 264 -12.38 23.42 -12.22
N ARG A 265 -11.16 23.05 -11.81
CA ARG A 265 -10.26 22.23 -12.63
C ARG A 265 -10.76 20.80 -12.82
N PHE A 266 -10.97 20.04 -11.75
CA PHE A 266 -11.36 18.63 -11.83
C PHE A 266 -12.78 18.46 -12.34
N LYS A 267 -13.72 19.27 -11.83
CA LYS A 267 -15.10 19.28 -12.29
C LYS A 267 -15.21 19.57 -13.79
N SER A 268 -14.45 20.55 -14.30
CA SER A 268 -14.44 20.85 -15.74
C SER A 268 -14.00 19.65 -16.58
N VAL A 269 -13.03 18.85 -16.11
CA VAL A 269 -12.60 17.63 -16.82
C VAL A 269 -13.69 16.55 -16.78
N LEU A 270 -14.36 16.36 -15.64
CA LEU A 270 -15.46 15.40 -15.51
C LEU A 270 -16.67 15.74 -16.38
N ASP A 271 -17.03 17.02 -16.44
CA ASP A 271 -18.20 17.48 -17.19
C ASP A 271 -17.89 17.55 -18.70
N ASN A 272 -16.77 18.18 -19.08
CA ASN A 272 -16.43 18.45 -20.48
C ASN A 272 -15.66 17.31 -21.17
N GLY A 273 -15.03 16.41 -20.43
CA GLY A 273 -14.18 15.38 -21.00
C GLY A 273 -12.77 15.86 -21.37
N VAL A 274 -11.98 14.96 -21.95
CA VAL A 274 -10.60 15.21 -22.40
C VAL A 274 -10.46 14.89 -23.88
N ASN A 275 -9.81 15.76 -24.65
CA ASN A 275 -9.47 15.51 -26.05
C ASN A 275 -8.05 14.94 -26.16
N ILE A 276 -7.92 13.74 -26.72
CA ILE A 276 -6.63 13.06 -26.92
C ILE A 276 -6.62 12.50 -28.34
N ALA A 277 -5.58 12.83 -29.12
CA ALA A 277 -5.39 12.34 -30.48
C ALA A 277 -6.64 12.44 -31.39
N GLY A 278 -7.37 13.56 -31.28
CA GLY A 278 -8.60 13.81 -32.07
C GLY A 278 -9.86 13.09 -31.57
N ARG A 279 -9.80 12.35 -30.46
CA ARG A 279 -10.94 11.70 -29.81
C ARG A 279 -11.31 12.44 -28.53
N ARG A 280 -12.61 12.66 -28.30
CA ARG A 280 -13.13 13.22 -27.04
C ARG A 280 -13.56 12.08 -26.13
N PHE A 281 -12.90 11.95 -24.99
CA PHE A 281 -13.23 11.00 -23.94
C PHE A 281 -14.11 11.67 -22.91
N THR A 282 -15.27 11.07 -22.61
CA THR A 282 -16.24 11.59 -21.64
C THR A 282 -16.45 10.62 -20.49
N PHE A 283 -16.81 11.14 -19.32
CA PHE A 283 -17.06 10.34 -18.11
C PHE A 283 -18.07 9.21 -18.36
N LEU A 284 -17.74 8.02 -17.87
CA LEU A 284 -18.54 6.81 -18.01
C LEU A 284 -19.01 6.26 -16.65
N GLY A 285 -18.12 6.20 -15.66
CA GLY A 285 -18.47 5.68 -14.34
C GLY A 285 -17.27 5.29 -13.50
N PHE A 286 -17.51 4.87 -12.25
CA PHE A 286 -16.48 4.42 -11.32
C PHE A 286 -17.02 3.31 -10.41
N SER A 287 -16.15 2.39 -10.01
CA SER A 287 -16.44 1.40 -8.96
C SER A 287 -16.20 1.99 -7.55
N HIS A 288 -16.57 1.24 -6.51
CA HIS A 288 -16.32 1.64 -5.12
C HIS A 288 -14.81 1.78 -4.82
N SER A 289 -13.97 0.88 -5.33
CA SER A 289 -12.51 0.97 -5.20
C SER A 289 -11.94 2.14 -6.01
N SER A 290 -12.51 2.41 -7.20
CA SER A 290 -12.12 3.54 -8.03
C SER A 290 -12.39 4.88 -7.34
N LEU A 291 -13.56 5.04 -6.71
CA LEU A 291 -13.90 6.24 -5.92
C LEU A 291 -12.87 6.50 -4.80
N ARG A 292 -12.48 5.46 -4.06
CA ARG A 292 -11.48 5.53 -2.96
C ARG A 292 -10.04 5.76 -3.41
N SER A 293 -9.77 5.56 -4.70
CA SER A 293 -8.48 5.85 -5.35
C SER A 293 -8.55 7.12 -6.19
N GLN A 294 -9.68 7.84 -6.17
CA GLN A 294 -9.93 9.03 -7.03
C GLN A 294 -9.72 8.73 -8.52
N THR A 295 -10.10 7.52 -8.94
CA THR A 295 -10.05 7.07 -10.33
C THR A 295 -11.46 6.88 -10.90
N CYS A 296 -11.59 7.01 -12.22
CA CYS A 296 -12.84 6.72 -12.92
C CYS A 296 -12.57 6.36 -14.40
N TRP A 297 -13.60 5.83 -15.05
CA TRP A 297 -13.57 5.44 -16.46
C TRP A 297 -14.13 6.54 -17.34
N PHE A 298 -13.45 6.81 -18.45
CA PHE A 298 -13.94 7.64 -19.54
C PHE A 298 -13.98 6.81 -20.82
N MET A 299 -14.88 7.16 -21.74
CA MET A 299 -14.93 6.55 -23.06
C MET A 299 -15.06 7.57 -24.19
N ALA A 300 -14.45 7.25 -25.33
CA ALA A 300 -14.69 7.94 -26.59
C ALA A 300 -15.86 7.27 -27.34
N PRO A 301 -16.56 8.02 -28.22
CA PRO A 301 -17.63 7.47 -29.03
C PRO A 301 -17.15 6.33 -29.94
N ILE A 302 -17.87 5.21 -29.97
CA ILE A 302 -17.56 4.06 -30.83
C ILE A 302 -18.55 4.01 -32.00
N MET A 303 -18.04 3.88 -33.22
CA MET A 303 -18.85 3.69 -34.42
C MET A 303 -19.02 2.20 -34.71
N ARG A 304 -20.23 1.67 -34.53
CA ARG A 304 -20.59 0.30 -34.90
C ARG A 304 -21.26 0.32 -36.28
N THR A 305 -20.82 -0.56 -37.17
CA THR A 305 -21.38 -0.77 -38.54
C THR A 305 -21.51 0.49 -39.42
N GLY A 306 -20.78 1.57 -39.12
CA GLY A 306 -20.77 2.81 -39.90
C GLY A 306 -21.96 3.76 -39.67
N VAL A 307 -22.98 3.35 -38.90
CA VAL A 307 -24.22 4.15 -38.69
C VAL A 307 -24.65 4.20 -37.22
N ASP A 308 -24.21 3.26 -36.38
CA ASP A 308 -24.57 3.17 -34.97
C ASP A 308 -23.48 3.81 -34.08
N LEU A 309 -23.73 5.04 -33.62
CA LEU A 309 -22.86 5.72 -32.66
C LEU A 309 -23.18 5.27 -31.23
N VAL A 310 -22.20 4.71 -30.54
CA VAL A 310 -22.32 4.26 -29.15
C VAL A 310 -21.63 5.29 -28.24
N MET A 311 -22.43 5.96 -27.42
CA MET A 311 -22.01 6.92 -26.39
C MET A 311 -22.12 6.31 -24.99
N ALA A 312 -21.57 7.00 -24.00
CA ALA A 312 -21.58 6.58 -22.58
C ALA A 312 -22.99 6.29 -22.06
N GLU A 313 -23.98 7.11 -22.42
CA GLU A 313 -25.37 6.95 -21.99
C GLU A 313 -25.97 5.63 -22.51
N ARG A 314 -25.61 5.25 -23.75
CA ARG A 314 -26.06 3.98 -24.35
C ARG A 314 -25.40 2.79 -23.67
N VAL A 315 -24.12 2.88 -23.32
CA VAL A 315 -23.42 1.83 -22.56
C VAL A 315 -24.05 1.65 -21.19
N ILE A 316 -24.27 2.74 -20.43
CA ILE A 316 -24.91 2.69 -19.11
C ILE A 316 -26.30 2.07 -19.21
N LYS A 317 -27.13 2.49 -20.18
CA LYS A 317 -28.47 1.92 -20.38
C LYS A 317 -28.47 0.42 -20.69
N GLN A 318 -27.41 -0.10 -21.32
CA GLN A 318 -27.26 -1.54 -21.59
C GLN A 318 -26.87 -2.34 -20.33
N LEU A 319 -26.27 -1.70 -19.33
CA LEU A 319 -25.87 -2.38 -18.09
C LEU A 319 -27.08 -2.79 -17.23
N GLY A 320 -28.16 -2.01 -17.26
CA GLY A 320 -29.38 -2.28 -16.50
C GLY A 320 -30.30 -1.07 -16.41
N ASP A 321 -31.39 -1.23 -15.66
CA ASP A 321 -32.33 -0.16 -15.35
C ASP A 321 -31.99 0.50 -14.01
N PHE A 322 -31.59 1.77 -14.08
CA PHE A 322 -31.25 2.61 -12.94
C PHE A 322 -32.27 3.72 -12.68
N THR A 323 -33.35 3.80 -13.47
CA THR A 323 -34.30 4.93 -13.45
C THR A 323 -35.05 5.06 -12.13
N SER A 324 -35.19 3.96 -11.38
CA SER A 324 -35.79 3.93 -10.05
C SER A 324 -34.87 4.48 -8.94
N ILE A 325 -33.57 4.63 -9.21
CA ILE A 325 -32.59 5.08 -8.22
C ILE A 325 -32.48 6.60 -8.27
N ARG A 326 -32.87 7.27 -7.18
CA ARG A 326 -32.87 8.73 -7.04
C ARG A 326 -31.71 9.29 -6.21
N SER A 327 -30.77 8.44 -5.82
CA SER A 327 -29.59 8.84 -5.06
C SER A 327 -28.34 8.78 -5.95
N PRO A 328 -27.61 9.89 -6.16
CA PRO A 328 -26.41 9.90 -7.01
C PRO A 328 -25.36 8.90 -6.55
N ALA A 329 -25.08 8.85 -5.24
CA ALA A 329 -24.13 7.90 -4.65
C ALA A 329 -24.53 6.45 -4.90
N LYS A 330 -25.80 6.11 -4.62
CA LYS A 330 -26.32 4.75 -4.84
C LYS A 330 -26.32 4.40 -6.34
N CYS A 331 -26.73 5.32 -7.21
CA CYS A 331 -26.79 5.11 -8.65
C CYS A 331 -25.39 4.86 -9.21
N ALA A 332 -24.42 5.73 -8.90
CA ALA A 332 -23.03 5.57 -9.28
C ALA A 332 -22.45 4.25 -8.76
N ALA A 333 -22.72 3.89 -7.50
CA ALA A 333 -22.29 2.61 -6.94
C ALA A 333 -22.90 1.40 -7.66
N ARG A 334 -24.14 1.49 -8.18
CA ARG A 334 -24.79 0.40 -8.93
C ARG A 334 -24.24 0.26 -10.35
N ILE A 335 -24.06 1.37 -11.07
CA ILE A 335 -23.37 1.41 -12.36
C ILE A 335 -21.94 0.87 -12.21
N GLY A 336 -21.25 1.31 -11.14
CA GLY A 336 -19.90 0.91 -10.74
C GLY A 336 -19.67 -0.59 -10.60
N GLN A 337 -20.71 -1.38 -10.37
CA GLN A 337 -20.59 -2.84 -10.26
C GLN A 337 -20.11 -3.48 -11.57
N ALA A 338 -20.47 -2.91 -12.72
CA ALA A 338 -20.02 -3.40 -14.03
C ALA A 338 -18.53 -3.12 -14.31
N PHE A 339 -17.92 -2.21 -13.54
CA PHE A 339 -16.51 -1.84 -13.63
C PHE A 339 -15.65 -2.53 -12.57
N SER A 340 -16.20 -3.52 -11.86
CA SER A 340 -15.40 -4.33 -10.92
C SER A 340 -14.50 -5.29 -11.71
N ASP A 341 -13.27 -5.46 -11.25
CA ASP A 341 -12.33 -6.41 -11.83
C ASP A 341 -12.83 -7.84 -11.57
N THR A 342 -12.90 -8.66 -12.62
CA THR A 342 -13.44 -10.02 -12.53
C THR A 342 -12.57 -10.96 -13.35
N THR A 343 -12.16 -12.07 -12.75
CA THR A 343 -11.17 -12.99 -13.35
C THR A 343 -11.75 -13.90 -14.44
N GLY A 344 -13.07 -14.01 -14.52
CA GLY A 344 -13.76 -14.78 -15.55
C GLY A 344 -15.27 -14.60 -15.50
N SER A 345 -15.95 -15.04 -16.56
CA SER A 345 -17.40 -15.04 -16.69
C SER A 345 -17.92 -16.41 -17.11
N VAL A 346 -19.03 -16.86 -16.51
CA VAL A 346 -19.69 -18.13 -16.84
C VAL A 346 -21.14 -17.84 -17.24
N PRO A 347 -21.56 -18.17 -18.48
CA PRO A 347 -22.94 -17.97 -18.90
C PRO A 347 -23.89 -18.93 -18.16
N ILE A 348 -25.03 -18.41 -17.72
CA ILE A 348 -26.06 -19.19 -17.03
C ILE A 348 -27.32 -19.25 -17.87
N GLN A 349 -27.85 -20.47 -18.03
CA GLN A 349 -29.13 -20.68 -18.68
C GLN A 349 -30.26 -20.15 -17.79
N PRO A 350 -31.29 -19.47 -18.35
CA PRO A 350 -32.38 -18.92 -17.55
C PRO A 350 -33.07 -19.94 -16.64
N GLU A 351 -33.15 -21.20 -17.06
CA GLU A 351 -33.79 -22.30 -16.32
C GLU A 351 -32.99 -22.72 -15.08
N ALA A 352 -31.68 -22.44 -15.05
CA ALA A 352 -30.82 -22.69 -13.90
C ALA A 352 -31.02 -21.66 -12.79
N LEU A 353 -31.63 -20.51 -13.08
CA LEU A 353 -31.81 -19.43 -12.10
C LEU A 353 -33.06 -19.66 -11.26
N VAL A 354 -32.87 -19.79 -9.94
CA VAL A 354 -33.95 -19.92 -8.97
C VAL A 354 -33.94 -18.74 -8.02
N ARG A 355 -35.11 -18.15 -7.75
CA ARG A 355 -35.28 -17.10 -6.76
C ARG A 355 -35.77 -17.70 -5.45
N ILE A 356 -35.06 -17.42 -4.36
CA ILE A 356 -35.40 -17.87 -3.00
C ILE A 356 -35.60 -16.66 -2.08
N PRO A 357 -36.49 -16.72 -1.07
CA PRO A 357 -36.78 -15.57 -0.20
C PRO A 357 -35.61 -15.24 0.74
N ASP A 358 -35.46 -14.02 1.22
CA ASP A 358 -34.51 -13.73 2.31
C ASP A 358 -34.96 -14.34 3.64
N ILE A 359 -33.98 -14.61 4.52
CA ILE A 359 -34.23 -15.08 5.88
C ILE A 359 -34.18 -13.88 6.80
N GLU A 360 -35.36 -13.46 7.25
CA GLU A 360 -35.55 -12.29 8.10
C GLU A 360 -36.07 -12.68 9.47
N ARG A 361 -35.52 -12.07 10.52
CA ARG A 361 -36.01 -12.17 11.90
C ARG A 361 -35.87 -10.82 12.58
N ASN A 362 -36.87 -10.43 13.36
CA ASN A 362 -36.87 -9.17 14.13
C ASN A 362 -36.51 -7.92 13.28
N GLY A 363 -36.94 -7.88 12.01
CA GLY A 363 -36.65 -6.78 11.09
C GLY A 363 -35.20 -6.71 10.58
N ARG A 364 -34.40 -7.77 10.79
CA ARG A 364 -33.02 -7.91 10.30
C ARG A 364 -32.92 -9.08 9.31
N THR A 365 -32.12 -8.91 8.27
CA THR A 365 -31.91 -9.92 7.22
C THR A 365 -30.65 -10.73 7.51
N PHE A 366 -30.79 -11.99 7.90
CA PHE A 366 -29.67 -12.89 8.24
C PHE A 366 -28.96 -13.43 6.99
N SER A 367 -29.62 -13.38 5.84
CA SER A 367 -29.11 -13.83 4.54
C SER A 367 -28.58 -12.70 3.65
N ASP A 368 -28.34 -11.49 4.19
CA ASP A 368 -28.03 -10.29 3.41
C ASP A 368 -26.76 -10.48 2.56
N GLY A 369 -26.94 -10.66 1.25
CA GLY A 369 -25.85 -10.87 0.31
C GLY A 369 -25.45 -12.32 0.04
N CYS A 370 -26.15 -13.33 0.58
CA CYS A 370 -25.79 -14.74 0.42
C CYS A 370 -26.80 -15.55 -0.43
N GLY A 371 -26.30 -16.37 -1.34
CA GLY A 371 -27.06 -17.33 -2.16
C GLY A 371 -26.43 -18.73 -2.18
N ARG A 372 -27.03 -19.64 -2.95
CA ARG A 372 -26.65 -21.07 -2.99
C ARG A 372 -26.40 -21.56 -4.42
N GLY A 373 -25.48 -22.50 -4.60
CA GLY A 373 -25.17 -23.11 -5.89
C GLY A 373 -24.46 -24.46 -5.76
N LEU A 374 -24.32 -25.20 -6.88
CA LEU A 374 -23.78 -26.56 -6.85
C LEU A 374 -22.25 -26.62 -6.83
N LYS A 375 -21.55 -25.64 -7.42
CA LYS A 375 -20.08 -25.52 -7.42
C LYS A 375 -19.67 -24.07 -7.71
N PRO A 376 -18.51 -23.60 -7.22
CA PRO A 376 -17.61 -24.18 -6.21
C PRO A 376 -18.00 -23.76 -4.78
N THR A 377 -17.16 -24.06 -3.78
CA THR A 377 -17.47 -23.99 -2.34
C THR A 377 -17.98 -22.65 -1.85
N THR A 378 -17.31 -21.56 -2.19
CA THR A 378 -17.73 -20.20 -1.87
C THR A 378 -17.12 -19.23 -2.89
N LEU A 379 -17.97 -18.52 -3.63
CA LEU A 379 -17.57 -17.49 -4.60
C LEU A 379 -18.22 -16.15 -4.29
N GLN A 380 -17.44 -15.09 -4.37
CA GLN A 380 -17.99 -13.75 -4.51
C GLN A 380 -18.26 -13.47 -5.98
N ILE A 381 -19.50 -13.10 -6.30
CA ILE A 381 -19.97 -12.95 -7.67
C ILE A 381 -20.57 -11.56 -7.94
N ARG A 382 -20.61 -11.24 -9.23
CA ARG A 382 -21.57 -10.30 -9.84
C ARG A 382 -22.38 -11.07 -10.88
N PHE A 383 -23.69 -10.88 -10.89
CA PHE A 383 -24.56 -11.54 -11.85
C PHE A 383 -25.71 -10.60 -12.19
N ALA A 384 -25.86 -10.20 -13.45
CA ALA A 384 -26.82 -9.16 -13.83
C ALA A 384 -26.66 -7.91 -12.94
N GLY A 385 -27.71 -7.52 -12.20
CA GLY A 385 -27.66 -6.49 -11.16
C GLY A 385 -27.54 -7.01 -9.72
N ALA A 386 -27.25 -8.30 -9.54
CA ALA A 386 -27.02 -8.94 -8.26
C ALA A 386 -25.53 -8.94 -7.86
N LYS A 387 -25.29 -8.76 -6.56
CA LYS A 387 -23.98 -8.82 -5.90
C LYS A 387 -24.11 -9.67 -4.63
N GLY A 388 -23.14 -10.55 -4.40
CA GLY A 388 -23.02 -11.26 -3.14
C GLY A 388 -22.09 -12.46 -3.19
N VAL A 389 -22.25 -13.35 -2.22
CA VAL A 389 -21.55 -14.63 -2.11
C VAL A 389 -22.50 -15.78 -2.45
N ILE A 390 -22.02 -16.75 -3.21
CA ILE A 390 -22.69 -18.03 -3.45
C ILE A 390 -21.92 -19.12 -2.72
N SER A 391 -22.63 -19.89 -1.90
CA SER A 391 -22.09 -21.04 -1.18
C SER A 391 -22.51 -22.37 -1.80
N LEU A 392 -21.66 -23.37 -1.65
CA LEU A 392 -21.94 -24.74 -2.07
C LEU A 392 -23.08 -25.34 -1.25
N ASP A 393 -24.09 -25.83 -1.94
CA ASP A 393 -25.17 -26.59 -1.36
C ASP A 393 -25.38 -27.90 -2.14
N THR A 394 -25.05 -29.01 -1.47
CA THR A 394 -25.15 -30.33 -2.10
C THR A 394 -26.55 -30.95 -2.08
N THR A 395 -27.55 -30.24 -1.54
CA THR A 395 -28.95 -30.65 -1.64
C THR A 395 -29.56 -30.27 -3.00
N LEU A 396 -28.93 -29.34 -3.74
CA LEU A 396 -29.37 -28.95 -5.07
C LEU A 396 -29.04 -30.06 -6.09
N SER A 397 -29.91 -30.20 -7.09
CA SER A 397 -29.74 -31.16 -8.18
C SER A 397 -29.70 -30.44 -9.53
N GLY A 398 -28.72 -30.77 -10.38
CA GLY A 398 -28.48 -30.06 -11.64
C GLY A 398 -27.74 -28.72 -11.47
N ASN A 399 -27.49 -28.03 -12.59
CA ASN A 399 -26.83 -26.73 -12.57
C ASN A 399 -27.84 -25.66 -12.13
N MET A 400 -27.82 -25.29 -10.84
CA MET A 400 -28.74 -24.30 -10.27
C MET A 400 -27.97 -23.16 -9.59
N LEU A 401 -28.47 -21.94 -9.76
CA LEU A 401 -28.05 -20.72 -9.07
C LEU A 401 -29.25 -20.15 -8.32
N CYS A 402 -29.19 -20.15 -6.99
CA CYS A 402 -30.26 -19.64 -6.14
C CYS A 402 -29.90 -18.24 -5.63
N LEU A 403 -30.67 -17.22 -6.03
CA LEU A 403 -30.48 -15.82 -5.63
C LEU A 403 -31.59 -15.32 -4.70
N ARG A 404 -31.22 -14.43 -3.77
CA ARG A 404 -32.13 -13.76 -2.84
C ARG A 404 -32.43 -12.31 -3.25
N PRO A 405 -33.56 -11.72 -2.82
CA PRO A 405 -33.89 -10.31 -3.05
C PRO A 405 -32.78 -9.35 -2.58
N SER A 406 -32.21 -9.58 -1.40
CA SER A 406 -31.11 -8.79 -0.82
C SER A 406 -29.91 -8.68 -1.74
N MET A 407 -29.62 -9.70 -2.55
CA MET A 407 -28.52 -9.70 -3.52
C MET A 407 -28.80 -8.80 -4.72
N THR A 408 -30.05 -8.68 -5.16
CA THR A 408 -30.44 -8.00 -6.39
C THR A 408 -30.54 -6.49 -6.16
N LYS A 409 -29.58 -5.74 -6.70
CA LYS A 409 -29.47 -4.30 -6.43
C LYS A 409 -30.14 -3.42 -7.50
N PHE A 410 -30.28 -3.94 -8.72
CA PHE A 410 -31.00 -3.34 -9.84
C PHE A 410 -31.39 -4.43 -10.86
N ASN A 411 -32.29 -4.11 -11.80
CA ASN A 411 -32.72 -5.05 -12.82
C ASN A 411 -31.79 -4.98 -14.05
N ALA A 412 -31.34 -6.13 -14.55
CA ALA A 412 -30.55 -6.23 -15.77
C ALA A 412 -30.84 -7.54 -16.50
N ALA A 413 -30.67 -7.54 -17.82
CA ALA A 413 -30.96 -8.71 -18.69
C ALA A 413 -29.74 -9.61 -18.97
N TYR A 414 -28.55 -9.20 -18.53
CA TYR A 414 -27.29 -9.91 -18.79
C TYR A 414 -27.11 -11.09 -17.83
N LEU A 415 -26.99 -12.33 -18.35
CA LEU A 415 -27.04 -13.58 -17.58
C LEU A 415 -25.69 -14.32 -17.47
N ASP A 416 -24.60 -13.58 -17.25
CA ASP A 416 -23.30 -14.19 -16.95
C ASP A 416 -22.92 -13.97 -15.49
N ILE A 417 -22.44 -15.03 -14.83
CA ILE A 417 -21.80 -14.95 -13.51
C ILE A 417 -20.38 -14.47 -13.72
N GLU A 418 -20.02 -13.37 -13.07
CA GLU A 418 -18.68 -12.82 -13.08
C GLU A 418 -18.03 -13.04 -11.71
N ILE A 419 -16.84 -13.64 -11.71
CA ILE A 419 -16.15 -14.06 -10.48
C ILE A 419 -15.25 -12.91 -10.00
N CYS A 420 -15.55 -12.36 -8.83
CA CYS A 420 -14.73 -11.31 -8.18
C CYS A 420 -13.66 -11.91 -7.25
N GLY A 421 -13.97 -13.08 -6.66
CA GLY A 421 -13.11 -13.74 -5.69
C GLY A 421 -13.77 -15.01 -5.15
N GLY A 422 -13.08 -15.70 -4.24
CA GLY A 422 -13.64 -16.89 -3.61
C GLY A 422 -12.69 -17.52 -2.61
N ALA A 423 -13.22 -18.49 -1.86
CA ALA A 423 -12.53 -19.21 -0.79
C ALA A 423 -11.57 -20.29 -1.34
N MET A 424 -10.69 -19.90 -2.27
CA MET A 424 -9.79 -20.82 -2.99
C MET A 424 -8.61 -21.30 -2.15
N ARG A 425 -8.22 -20.53 -1.13
CA ARG A 425 -7.10 -20.82 -0.24
C ARG A 425 -7.33 -20.17 1.12
N PRO A 426 -6.83 -20.76 2.21
CA PRO A 426 -6.93 -20.17 3.53
C PRO A 426 -6.15 -18.86 3.61
N LEU A 427 -6.72 -17.86 4.28
CA LEU A 427 -6.07 -16.58 4.50
C LEU A 427 -5.53 -16.52 5.94
N PRO A 428 -4.23 -16.22 6.12
CA PRO A 428 -3.65 -16.08 7.46
C PRO A 428 -4.16 -14.81 8.15
N LEU A 429 -4.31 -14.89 9.46
CA LEU A 429 -4.66 -13.74 10.28
C LEU A 429 -3.41 -12.94 10.67
N TYR A 430 -3.43 -11.64 10.40
CA TYR A 430 -2.44 -10.71 10.93
C TYR A 430 -3.11 -9.71 11.87
N LEU A 431 -2.49 -9.50 13.03
CA LEU A 431 -2.79 -8.34 13.87
C LEU A 431 -2.39 -7.05 13.13
N ASN A 432 -3.05 -5.97 13.50
CA ASN A 432 -2.71 -4.62 13.05
C ASN A 432 -2.86 -3.66 14.23
N ARG A 433 -2.38 -2.42 14.08
CA ARG A 433 -2.41 -1.41 15.16
C ARG A 433 -3.79 -1.22 15.79
N GLY A 434 -4.85 -1.15 14.98
CA GLY A 434 -6.21 -0.97 15.49
C GLY A 434 -6.68 -2.19 16.29
N PHE A 435 -6.40 -3.38 15.77
CA PHE A 435 -6.80 -4.63 16.40
C PHE A 435 -6.08 -4.86 17.73
N ILE A 436 -4.77 -4.62 17.78
CA ILE A 436 -3.97 -4.69 19.02
C ILE A 436 -4.48 -3.70 20.06
N LYS A 437 -4.80 -2.46 19.64
CA LYS A 437 -5.31 -1.44 20.56
C LYS A 437 -6.62 -1.87 21.22
N ILE A 438 -7.56 -2.43 20.45
CA ILE A 438 -8.83 -2.91 21.01
C ILE A 438 -8.56 -4.10 21.94
N LEU A 439 -7.77 -5.10 21.53
CA LEU A 439 -7.49 -6.26 22.38
C LEU A 439 -6.79 -5.88 23.70
N GLU A 440 -5.86 -4.91 23.67
CA GLU A 440 -5.25 -4.32 24.87
C GLU A 440 -6.32 -3.74 25.81
N ASP A 441 -7.26 -2.96 25.27
CA ASP A 441 -8.31 -2.32 26.06
C ASP A 441 -9.39 -3.31 26.57
N LEU A 442 -9.56 -4.45 25.87
CA LEU A 442 -10.37 -5.58 26.32
C LEU A 442 -9.66 -6.48 27.35
N GLY A 443 -8.40 -6.18 27.71
CA GLY A 443 -7.67 -6.81 28.81
C GLY A 443 -6.71 -7.94 28.41
N VAL A 444 -6.35 -8.06 27.13
CA VAL A 444 -5.25 -8.96 26.71
C VAL A 444 -3.92 -8.39 27.23
N GLU A 445 -3.10 -9.27 27.83
CA GLU A 445 -1.86 -8.84 28.47
C GLU A 445 -0.83 -8.32 27.45
N PRO A 446 -0.11 -7.22 27.75
CA PRO A 446 0.92 -6.67 26.87
C PRO A 446 2.00 -7.66 26.45
N GLU A 447 2.39 -8.55 27.36
CA GLU A 447 3.47 -9.52 27.13
C GLU A 447 3.12 -10.51 26.01
N VAL A 448 1.84 -10.86 25.84
CA VAL A 448 1.40 -11.76 24.76
C VAL A 448 1.74 -11.17 23.38
N PHE A 449 1.52 -9.88 23.19
CA PHE A 449 1.85 -9.21 21.92
C PHE A 449 3.36 -9.10 21.71
N LEU A 450 4.12 -8.84 22.78
CA LEU A 450 5.58 -8.76 22.73
C LEU A 450 6.19 -10.12 22.40
N ASP A 451 5.68 -11.20 22.99
CA ASP A 451 6.12 -12.57 22.72
C ASP A 451 5.81 -12.98 21.27
N LEU A 452 4.61 -12.67 20.77
CA LEU A 452 4.26 -12.91 19.37
C LEU A 452 5.15 -12.13 18.40
N GLN A 453 5.45 -10.86 18.71
CA GLN A 453 6.37 -10.06 17.92
C GLN A 453 7.80 -10.63 17.97
N ALA A 454 8.29 -10.97 19.16
CA ALA A 454 9.62 -11.53 19.36
C ALA A 454 9.78 -12.87 18.63
N ALA A 455 8.78 -13.75 18.72
CA ALA A 455 8.76 -15.01 17.98
C ALA A 455 8.79 -14.79 16.46
N MET A 456 8.04 -13.80 15.95
CA MET A 456 8.04 -13.47 14.52
C MET A 456 9.38 -12.87 14.06
N VAL A 457 9.98 -11.98 14.86
CA VAL A 457 11.31 -11.39 14.57
C VAL A 457 12.39 -12.46 14.62
N GLU A 458 12.35 -13.37 15.59
CA GLU A 458 13.29 -14.48 15.68
C GLU A 458 13.13 -15.47 14.53
N LYS A 459 11.88 -15.77 14.15
CA LYS A 459 11.57 -16.55 12.95
C LYS A 459 12.15 -15.88 11.69
N LEU A 460 12.02 -14.56 11.53
CA LEU A 460 12.66 -13.83 10.44
C LEU A 460 14.19 -13.95 10.47
N ARG A 461 14.82 -13.88 11.64
CA ARG A 461 16.28 -14.08 11.78
C ARG A 461 16.69 -15.48 11.34
N MET A 462 16.10 -16.50 11.96
CA MET A 462 16.42 -17.91 11.72
C MET A 462 16.20 -18.32 10.26
N ILE A 463 15.20 -17.72 9.63
CA ILE A 463 14.85 -18.01 8.25
C ILE A 463 15.89 -17.46 7.25
N THR A 464 16.69 -16.45 7.62
CA THR A 464 17.73 -15.88 6.74
C THR A 464 19.10 -16.57 6.84
N LEU A 465 19.30 -17.48 7.82
CA LEU A 465 20.63 -18.03 8.12
C LEU A 465 21.07 -19.17 7.21
N THR A 466 20.16 -20.05 6.79
CA THR A 466 20.49 -21.21 5.95
C THR A 466 19.91 -21.08 4.54
N PRO A 467 20.56 -21.60 3.49
CA PRO A 467 20.03 -21.54 2.12
C PRO A 467 18.62 -22.11 1.95
N PRO A 468 18.27 -23.29 2.51
CA PRO A 468 16.90 -23.82 2.40
C PRO A 468 15.86 -22.94 3.10
N ASN A 469 16.22 -22.35 4.23
CA ASN A 469 15.32 -21.43 4.93
C ASN A 469 15.16 -20.12 4.14
N ALA A 470 16.25 -19.56 3.60
CA ALA A 470 16.22 -18.33 2.81
C ALA A 470 15.41 -18.51 1.53
N ALA A 471 15.47 -19.68 0.88
CA ALA A 471 14.60 -20.01 -0.23
C ALA A 471 13.12 -20.01 0.18
N THR A 472 12.79 -20.70 1.27
CA THR A 472 11.43 -20.77 1.81
C THR A 472 10.90 -19.40 2.23
N PHE A 473 11.78 -18.53 2.74
CA PHE A 473 11.47 -17.13 3.04
C PHE A 473 11.02 -16.35 1.82
N LEU A 474 11.83 -16.41 0.76
CA LEU A 474 11.58 -15.67 -0.47
C LEU A 474 10.29 -16.16 -1.12
N GLU A 475 9.97 -17.46 -1.06
CA GLU A 475 8.67 -18.00 -1.50
C GLU A 475 7.50 -17.42 -0.69
N TRP A 476 7.63 -17.38 0.64
CA TRP A 476 6.61 -16.81 1.51
C TRP A 476 6.39 -15.31 1.24
N CYS A 477 7.46 -14.54 1.05
CA CYS A 477 7.39 -13.13 0.65
C CYS A 477 7.00 -12.93 -0.82
N ARG A 478 6.92 -13.99 -1.62
CA ARG A 478 6.80 -13.97 -3.09
C ARG A 478 7.88 -13.09 -3.75
N VAL A 479 9.12 -13.19 -3.32
CA VAL A 479 10.25 -12.43 -3.89
C VAL A 479 11.03 -13.35 -4.83
N GLY A 480 11.20 -12.94 -6.08
CA GLY A 480 11.92 -13.74 -7.08
C GLY A 480 11.23 -15.06 -7.46
N SER A 481 9.92 -15.21 -7.21
CA SER A 481 9.15 -16.42 -7.54
C SER A 481 9.17 -16.73 -9.03
N ALA A 482 8.94 -15.71 -9.86
CA ALA A 482 9.02 -15.79 -11.32
C ALA A 482 10.46 -16.07 -11.77
N ALA A 483 11.43 -15.34 -11.20
CA ALA A 483 12.87 -15.48 -11.45
C ALA A 483 13.47 -16.82 -10.99
N LYS A 484 12.68 -17.67 -10.30
CA LYS A 484 13.12 -18.94 -9.69
C LYS A 484 14.29 -18.75 -8.71
N THR A 485 14.41 -17.57 -8.09
CA THR A 485 15.47 -17.27 -7.10
C THR A 485 15.45 -18.22 -5.90
N PRO A 486 14.29 -18.56 -5.29
CA PRO A 486 14.27 -19.55 -4.21
C PRO A 486 14.84 -20.91 -4.64
N GLN A 487 14.47 -21.36 -5.83
CA GLN A 487 14.96 -22.62 -6.39
C GLN A 487 16.46 -22.56 -6.68
N LEU A 488 16.95 -21.43 -7.23
CA LEU A 488 18.39 -21.21 -7.43
C LEU A 488 19.16 -21.36 -6.12
N ILE A 489 18.69 -20.76 -5.02
CA ILE A 489 19.36 -20.87 -3.72
C ILE A 489 19.44 -22.32 -3.24
N ARG A 490 18.39 -23.13 -3.45
CA ARG A 490 18.43 -24.57 -3.10
C ARG A 490 19.41 -25.34 -3.98
N LEU A 491 19.34 -25.17 -5.30
CA LEU A 491 20.22 -25.86 -6.25
C LEU A 491 21.69 -25.48 -6.04
N LEU A 492 21.96 -24.22 -5.69
CA LEU A 492 23.30 -23.75 -5.31
C LEU A 492 23.82 -24.45 -4.05
N ASP A 493 22.96 -24.69 -3.05
CA ASP A 493 23.32 -25.42 -1.83
C ASP A 493 23.61 -26.91 -2.14
N ASP A 494 22.81 -27.54 -3.01
CA ASP A 494 22.98 -28.93 -3.44
C ASP A 494 24.34 -29.16 -4.12
N ILE A 495 24.78 -28.21 -4.95
CA ILE A 495 26.11 -28.25 -5.58
C ILE A 495 27.26 -27.81 -4.66
N GLY A 496 26.95 -27.33 -3.45
CA GLY A 496 27.95 -26.89 -2.46
C GLY A 496 28.46 -25.45 -2.65
N LEU A 497 27.70 -24.61 -3.34
CA LEU A 497 27.99 -23.19 -3.57
C LEU A 497 27.07 -22.30 -2.71
N PRO A 498 27.53 -21.77 -1.56
CA PRO A 498 26.66 -20.97 -0.70
C PRO A 498 26.38 -19.59 -1.32
N PHE A 499 25.09 -19.24 -1.42
CA PHE A 499 24.64 -17.97 -2.01
C PHE A 499 25.16 -16.73 -1.27
N GLN A 500 25.51 -16.87 0.02
CA GLN A 500 26.07 -15.78 0.84
C GLN A 500 27.41 -15.24 0.33
N GLN A 501 28.09 -15.98 -0.56
CA GLN A 501 29.31 -15.51 -1.24
C GLN A 501 29.02 -14.47 -2.34
N ASP A 502 27.78 -14.35 -2.80
CA ASP A 502 27.36 -13.40 -3.83
C ASP A 502 26.61 -12.22 -3.20
N SER A 503 27.07 -10.99 -3.50
CA SER A 503 26.50 -9.78 -2.92
C SER A 503 25.06 -9.52 -3.38
N PHE A 504 24.70 -9.87 -4.61
CA PHE A 504 23.37 -9.57 -5.14
C PHE A 504 22.29 -10.49 -4.55
N LEU A 505 22.55 -11.80 -4.49
CA LEU A 505 21.63 -12.76 -3.86
C LEU A 505 21.48 -12.49 -2.37
N LYS A 506 22.60 -12.20 -1.70
CA LYS A 506 22.62 -11.80 -0.30
C LYS A 506 21.79 -10.53 -0.07
N ASP A 507 22.07 -9.44 -0.79
CA ASP A 507 21.38 -8.18 -0.58
C ASP A 507 19.87 -8.30 -0.90
N THR A 508 19.47 -9.18 -1.82
CA THR A 508 18.06 -9.48 -2.11
C THR A 508 17.34 -10.07 -0.89
N VAL A 509 17.97 -11.04 -0.21
CA VAL A 509 17.42 -11.64 1.03
C VAL A 509 17.39 -10.60 2.16
N GLU A 510 18.45 -9.82 2.32
CA GLU A 510 18.55 -8.78 3.35
C GLU A 510 17.46 -7.71 3.19
N ILE A 511 17.19 -7.26 1.95
CA ILE A 511 16.14 -6.26 1.67
C ILE A 511 14.75 -6.84 1.91
N ALA A 512 14.49 -8.08 1.48
CA ALA A 512 13.22 -8.75 1.73
C ALA A 512 12.96 -8.87 3.25
N ALA A 513 13.98 -9.24 4.03
CA ALA A 513 13.91 -9.32 5.49
C ALA A 513 13.64 -7.96 6.13
N LEU A 514 14.35 -6.91 5.69
CA LEU A 514 14.16 -5.55 6.18
C LEU A 514 12.76 -5.01 5.87
N SER A 515 12.21 -5.29 4.68
CA SER A 515 10.84 -4.91 4.31
C SER A 515 9.82 -5.53 5.26
N GLN A 516 9.95 -6.83 5.55
CA GLN A 516 9.06 -7.53 6.50
C GLN A 516 9.20 -6.97 7.92
N LEU A 517 10.43 -6.71 8.38
CA LEU A 517 10.69 -6.10 9.68
C LEU A 517 10.00 -4.74 9.83
N ARG A 518 10.00 -3.92 8.77
CA ARG A 518 9.34 -2.61 8.74
C ARG A 518 7.82 -2.74 8.78
N GLU A 519 7.23 -3.75 8.16
CA GLU A 519 5.79 -4.02 8.29
C GLU A 519 5.42 -4.39 9.73
N ILE A 520 6.25 -5.19 10.42
CA ILE A 520 6.06 -5.52 11.83
C ILE A 520 6.21 -4.26 12.69
N LYS A 521 7.26 -3.47 12.51
CA LYS A 521 7.53 -2.30 13.35
C LYS A 521 6.53 -1.16 13.17
N HIS A 522 6.26 -0.74 11.92
CA HIS A 522 5.46 0.45 11.66
C HIS A 522 3.96 0.20 11.55
N ARG A 523 3.55 -1.05 11.28
CA ARG A 523 2.13 -1.42 11.15
C ARG A 523 1.66 -2.46 12.15
N SER A 524 2.57 -3.01 12.95
CA SER A 524 2.27 -4.08 13.89
C SER A 524 1.62 -5.27 13.18
N ARG A 525 2.09 -5.56 11.95
CA ARG A 525 1.62 -6.69 11.13
C ARG A 525 2.18 -8.00 11.69
N ILE A 526 1.59 -8.49 12.77
CA ILE A 526 2.05 -9.67 13.50
C ILE A 526 1.18 -10.88 13.12
N LEU A 527 1.79 -11.97 12.66
CA LEU A 527 1.08 -13.20 12.32
C LEU A 527 0.54 -13.88 13.59
N VAL A 528 -0.71 -14.35 13.55
CA VAL A 528 -1.30 -15.17 14.61
C VAL A 528 -1.43 -16.60 14.09
N GLU A 529 -0.64 -17.53 14.63
CA GLU A 529 -0.66 -18.94 14.18
C GLU A 529 -1.99 -19.64 14.52
N ASN A 530 -2.56 -19.33 15.69
CA ASN A 530 -3.88 -19.79 16.13
C ASN A 530 -4.99 -18.79 15.75
N GLY A 531 -4.96 -18.35 14.49
CA GLY A 531 -5.95 -17.45 13.92
C GLY A 531 -6.11 -17.64 12.42
N MET A 532 -7.29 -17.31 11.90
CA MET A 532 -7.61 -17.45 10.47
C MET A 532 -8.55 -16.34 9.99
N THR A 533 -8.49 -16.04 8.70
CA THR A 533 -9.41 -15.12 8.03
C THR A 533 -10.24 -15.90 7.01
N LEU A 534 -11.58 -15.86 7.11
CA LEU A 534 -12.49 -16.68 6.31
C LEU A 534 -13.61 -15.85 5.68
N PHE A 535 -14.15 -16.32 4.54
CA PHE A 535 -15.38 -15.76 3.96
C PHE A 535 -16.60 -16.11 4.81
N GLY A 536 -17.47 -15.14 5.05
CA GLY A 536 -18.74 -15.35 5.75
C GLY A 536 -19.83 -15.89 4.84
N ILE A 537 -20.56 -16.90 5.33
CA ILE A 537 -21.81 -17.38 4.73
C ILE A 537 -22.84 -17.68 5.82
N MET A 538 -24.10 -17.88 5.44
CA MET A 538 -25.19 -18.21 6.36
C MET A 538 -25.40 -19.74 6.45
N ASP A 539 -25.83 -20.19 7.62
CA ASP A 539 -26.28 -21.56 7.86
C ASP A 539 -27.63 -21.85 7.17
N GLU A 540 -27.54 -22.45 5.99
CA GLU A 540 -28.68 -22.89 5.18
C GLU A 540 -29.42 -24.12 5.75
N THR A 541 -28.85 -24.82 6.74
CA THR A 541 -29.41 -26.05 7.31
C THR A 541 -30.08 -25.83 8.66
N ASN A 542 -30.01 -24.60 9.22
CA ASN A 542 -30.56 -24.24 10.53
C ASN A 542 -30.00 -25.06 11.70
N THR A 543 -28.80 -25.60 11.55
CA THR A 543 -28.16 -26.48 12.53
C THR A 543 -27.57 -25.70 13.70
N LEU A 544 -26.96 -24.54 13.44
CA LEU A 544 -26.29 -23.71 14.43
C LEU A 544 -27.29 -22.95 15.32
N ASN A 545 -26.97 -22.78 16.61
CA ASN A 545 -27.71 -21.95 17.55
C ASN A 545 -27.22 -20.50 17.54
N GLU A 546 -27.93 -19.60 18.22
CA GLU A 546 -27.46 -18.22 18.39
C GLU A 546 -26.13 -18.23 19.18
N GLY A 547 -25.15 -17.47 18.69
CA GLY A 547 -23.81 -17.44 19.28
C GLY A 547 -22.89 -18.61 18.88
N GLU A 548 -23.37 -19.54 18.03
CA GLU A 548 -22.55 -20.62 17.48
C GLU A 548 -22.11 -20.32 16.04
N ILE A 549 -20.87 -20.70 15.71
CA ILE A 549 -20.32 -20.64 14.35
C ILE A 549 -19.72 -21.98 13.94
N TYR A 550 -19.78 -22.26 12.63
CA TYR A 550 -19.01 -23.36 12.01
C TYR A 550 -17.85 -22.79 11.22
N ALA A 551 -16.61 -23.05 11.63
CA ALA A 551 -15.42 -22.56 10.94
C ALA A 551 -14.62 -23.72 10.36
N VAL A 552 -14.44 -23.70 9.04
CA VAL A 552 -13.68 -24.71 8.30
C VAL A 552 -12.62 -24.05 7.42
N SER A 553 -11.40 -24.55 7.52
CA SER A 553 -10.24 -24.11 6.74
C SER A 553 -9.49 -25.31 6.19
N GLU A 554 -8.59 -25.10 5.25
CA GLU A 554 -7.60 -26.10 4.85
C GLU A 554 -6.25 -25.80 5.53
N LYS A 555 -5.52 -26.84 5.90
CA LYS A 555 -4.16 -26.78 6.44
C LYS A 555 -3.29 -27.81 5.73
N VAL A 556 -2.02 -27.49 5.52
CA VAL A 556 -1.05 -28.42 4.95
C VAL A 556 -0.57 -29.37 6.05
N ASP A 557 -0.63 -30.67 5.81
CA ASP A 557 -0.10 -31.69 6.71
C ASP A 557 1.44 -31.84 6.61
N SER A 558 2.03 -32.70 7.44
CA SER A 558 3.48 -32.97 7.43
C SER A 558 4.00 -33.52 6.09
N ASN A 559 3.11 -34.03 5.24
CA ASN A 559 3.44 -34.60 3.93
C ASN A 559 3.20 -33.60 2.79
N GLY A 560 2.88 -32.33 3.11
CA GLY A 560 2.62 -31.30 2.11
C GLY A 560 1.23 -31.37 1.48
N GLN A 561 0.31 -32.19 2.00
CA GLN A 561 -1.05 -32.34 1.46
C GLN A 561 -2.04 -31.44 2.19
N TRP A 562 -2.97 -30.86 1.43
CA TRP A 562 -4.04 -30.03 1.99
C TRP A 562 -5.09 -30.91 2.65
N GLN A 563 -5.18 -30.80 3.97
CA GLN A 563 -6.18 -31.45 4.80
C GLN A 563 -7.21 -30.44 5.30
N ARG A 564 -8.43 -30.93 5.48
CA ARG A 564 -9.53 -30.15 6.05
C ARG A 564 -9.33 -30.01 7.56
N PHE A 565 -9.38 -28.79 8.06
CA PHE A 565 -9.30 -28.42 9.47
C PHE A 565 -10.62 -27.77 9.90
N VAL A 566 -11.32 -28.40 10.85
CA VAL A 566 -12.53 -27.86 11.48
C VAL A 566 -12.16 -27.37 12.87
N LEU A 567 -12.63 -26.17 13.20
CA LEU A 567 -12.45 -25.61 14.54
C LEU A 567 -13.60 -26.08 15.44
N THR A 568 -13.30 -26.86 16.49
CA THR A 568 -14.33 -27.50 17.32
C THR A 568 -14.16 -27.20 18.82
N GLY A 569 -15.28 -26.94 19.51
CA GLY A 569 -15.41 -27.13 20.97
C GLY A 569 -14.80 -26.05 21.86
N GLY A 570 -14.46 -24.86 21.33
CA GLY A 570 -13.87 -23.76 22.10
C GLY A 570 -14.54 -22.41 21.86
N GLU A 571 -14.44 -21.52 22.86
CA GLU A 571 -14.74 -20.10 22.70
C GLU A 571 -13.69 -19.47 21.78
N VAL A 572 -14.15 -18.67 20.82
CA VAL A 572 -13.29 -17.99 19.85
C VAL A 572 -13.69 -16.53 19.74
N ALA A 573 -12.71 -15.66 19.56
CA ALA A 573 -12.96 -14.25 19.28
C ALA A 573 -13.11 -14.04 17.77
N ILE A 574 -14.19 -13.38 17.36
CA ILE A 574 -14.49 -13.10 15.96
C ILE A 574 -14.67 -11.60 15.73
N THR A 575 -14.17 -11.10 14.60
CA THR A 575 -14.32 -9.69 14.21
C THR A 575 -14.19 -9.50 12.69
N ARG A 576 -14.38 -8.27 12.22
CA ARG A 576 -14.18 -7.84 10.83
C ARG A 576 -13.23 -6.64 10.80
N SER A 577 -12.38 -6.56 9.79
CA SER A 577 -11.51 -5.40 9.59
C SER A 577 -12.18 -4.35 8.69
N PRO A 578 -12.09 -3.04 9.02
CA PRO A 578 -11.47 -2.46 10.21
C PRO A 578 -12.39 -2.48 11.44
N ALA A 579 -11.88 -2.92 12.60
CA ALA A 579 -12.56 -2.78 13.89
C ALA A 579 -12.08 -1.51 14.61
N LEU A 580 -13.02 -0.73 15.16
CA LEU A 580 -12.71 0.49 15.93
C LEU A 580 -13.43 0.51 17.27
N HIS A 581 -14.68 0.04 17.31
CA HIS A 581 -15.46 -0.01 18.54
C HIS A 581 -15.09 -1.26 19.34
N PRO A 582 -15.00 -1.19 20.68
CA PRO A 582 -14.70 -2.35 21.53
C PRO A 582 -15.65 -3.53 21.33
N GLY A 583 -16.92 -3.24 21.06
CA GLY A 583 -17.95 -4.23 20.72
C GLY A 583 -17.87 -4.80 19.30
N ASP A 584 -16.91 -4.39 18.46
CA ASP A 584 -16.73 -5.00 17.13
C ASP A 584 -16.05 -6.39 17.22
N ILE A 585 -15.52 -6.74 18.39
CA ILE A 585 -14.98 -8.07 18.70
C ILE A 585 -15.99 -8.78 19.59
N GLN A 586 -16.48 -9.93 19.14
CA GLN A 586 -17.42 -10.76 19.89
C GLN A 586 -16.79 -12.13 20.19
N ILE A 587 -17.19 -12.72 21.31
CA ILE A 587 -16.82 -14.10 21.67
C ILE A 587 -17.98 -15.00 21.30
N VAL A 588 -17.69 -16.07 20.57
CA VAL A 588 -18.67 -17.03 20.07
C VAL A 588 -18.17 -18.45 20.23
N GLN A 589 -19.07 -19.41 20.16
CA GLN A 589 -18.73 -20.83 20.30
C GLN A 589 -18.47 -21.43 18.92
N ALA A 590 -17.28 -22.00 18.72
CA ALA A 590 -17.01 -22.82 17.54
C ALA A 590 -17.53 -24.25 17.77
N VAL A 591 -18.44 -24.70 16.92
CA VAL A 591 -19.07 -26.03 17.01
C VAL A 591 -18.79 -26.83 15.74
N ASP A 592 -18.89 -28.16 15.82
CA ASP A 592 -18.90 -29.02 14.64
C ASP A 592 -20.33 -29.27 14.16
N VAL A 593 -20.47 -29.70 12.91
CA VAL A 593 -21.75 -30.08 12.29
C VAL A 593 -21.79 -31.60 12.08
N PRO A 594 -22.99 -32.21 12.00
CA PRO A 594 -23.12 -33.62 11.67
C PRO A 594 -22.40 -33.97 10.35
N SER A 595 -21.78 -35.16 10.30
CA SER A 595 -20.98 -35.59 9.15
C SER A 595 -21.77 -35.72 7.85
N ASP A 596 -23.08 -35.92 7.95
CA ASP A 596 -24.04 -35.98 6.85
C ASP A 596 -24.59 -34.60 6.45
N SER A 597 -24.28 -33.54 7.21
CA SER A 597 -24.70 -32.18 6.90
C SER A 597 -24.09 -31.69 5.58
N PRO A 598 -24.85 -31.00 4.71
CA PRO A 598 -24.32 -30.28 3.55
C PRO A 598 -23.14 -29.34 3.90
N LEU A 599 -23.15 -28.76 5.10
CA LEU A 599 -22.10 -27.87 5.59
C LEU A 599 -20.73 -28.58 5.73
N ALA A 600 -20.72 -29.90 5.95
CA ALA A 600 -19.49 -30.68 6.09
C ALA A 600 -18.66 -30.73 4.80
N LYS A 601 -19.23 -30.38 3.65
CA LYS A 601 -18.53 -30.30 2.36
C LYS A 601 -17.89 -28.93 2.08
N LEU A 602 -18.16 -27.95 2.94
CA LEU A 602 -17.58 -26.62 2.84
C LEU A 602 -16.10 -26.59 3.25
N ARG A 603 -15.40 -25.56 2.77
CA ARG A 603 -13.96 -25.32 2.93
C ARG A 603 -13.68 -23.81 2.90
N ASN A 604 -12.73 -23.36 3.71
CA ASN A 604 -12.22 -21.99 3.78
C ASN A 604 -13.30 -20.90 4.02
N CYS A 605 -14.33 -21.23 4.80
CA CYS A 605 -15.44 -20.32 5.12
C CYS A 605 -15.88 -20.46 6.58
N VAL A 606 -16.50 -19.40 7.09
CA VAL A 606 -17.22 -19.39 8.37
C VAL A 606 -18.71 -19.30 8.10
N VAL A 607 -19.47 -20.18 8.77
CA VAL A 607 -20.92 -20.25 8.65
C VAL A 607 -21.53 -19.65 9.90
N PHE A 608 -22.41 -18.67 9.68
CA PHE A 608 -23.12 -17.95 10.71
C PHE A 608 -24.53 -18.50 10.91
N SER A 609 -24.93 -18.61 12.18
CA SER A 609 -26.29 -18.99 12.53
C SER A 609 -27.32 -18.02 11.95
N GLN A 610 -28.45 -18.58 11.50
CA GLN A 610 -29.63 -17.82 11.11
C GLN A 610 -30.64 -17.64 12.28
N LYS A 611 -30.21 -17.92 13.52
CA LYS A 611 -31.00 -17.76 14.75
C LYS A 611 -30.46 -16.58 15.58
N GLY A 612 -31.33 -16.02 16.40
CA GLY A 612 -31.02 -14.95 17.33
C GLY A 612 -31.75 -13.65 17.05
N ASP A 613 -31.49 -12.64 17.89
CA ASP A 613 -32.18 -11.35 17.79
C ASP A 613 -31.56 -10.42 16.74
N ARG A 614 -30.25 -10.53 16.55
CA ARG A 614 -29.45 -9.76 15.57
C ARG A 614 -28.43 -10.68 14.93
N ASP A 615 -28.30 -10.61 13.60
CA ASP A 615 -27.32 -11.36 12.85
C ASP A 615 -25.89 -11.02 13.32
N LEU A 616 -25.09 -12.06 13.56
CA LEU A 616 -23.71 -11.89 14.04
C LEU A 616 -22.85 -11.04 13.08
N PRO A 617 -22.90 -11.22 11.74
CA PRO A 617 -22.24 -10.32 10.78
C PRO A 617 -22.41 -8.83 11.06
N SER A 618 -23.64 -8.35 11.28
CA SER A 618 -23.88 -6.93 11.55
C SER A 618 -23.35 -6.44 12.90
N GLN A 619 -23.09 -7.34 13.85
CA GLN A 619 -22.43 -7.02 15.13
C GLN A 619 -20.93 -6.75 14.96
N LEU A 620 -20.31 -7.25 13.88
CA LEU A 620 -18.88 -7.18 13.62
C LEU A 620 -18.55 -5.98 12.72
N SER A 621 -18.58 -4.79 13.30
CA SER A 621 -18.35 -3.52 12.60
C SER A 621 -19.37 -3.25 11.47
N GLY A 622 -20.61 -3.72 11.61
CA GLY A 622 -21.66 -3.54 10.59
C GLY A 622 -21.45 -4.37 9.31
N GLY A 623 -20.89 -5.58 9.43
CA GLY A 623 -20.64 -6.48 8.29
C GLY A 623 -21.90 -7.07 7.67
N ASP A 624 -21.74 -7.64 6.47
CA ASP A 624 -22.75 -8.36 5.71
C ASP A 624 -22.15 -9.63 5.05
N LEU A 625 -22.96 -10.41 4.32
CA LEU A 625 -22.50 -11.63 3.66
C LEU A 625 -22.28 -11.43 2.15
N ASP A 626 -21.96 -10.20 1.70
CA ASP A 626 -21.77 -9.87 0.28
C ASP A 626 -20.32 -10.07 -0.23
N GLY A 627 -19.47 -10.55 0.66
CA GLY A 627 -18.05 -10.88 0.43
C GLY A 627 -17.12 -10.48 1.57
N ASP A 628 -17.65 -10.16 2.74
CA ASP A 628 -16.85 -9.81 3.91
C ASP A 628 -15.96 -10.96 4.38
N LEU A 629 -14.78 -10.58 4.86
CA LEU A 629 -13.80 -11.46 5.47
C LEU A 629 -13.82 -11.29 6.99
N TYR A 630 -13.95 -12.40 7.70
CA TYR A 630 -14.02 -12.43 9.16
C TYR A 630 -12.74 -13.03 9.74
N ASN A 631 -12.22 -12.35 10.75
CA ASN A 631 -11.04 -12.77 11.50
C ASN A 631 -11.49 -13.58 12.71
N ILE A 632 -10.99 -14.81 12.83
CA ILE A 632 -11.27 -15.74 13.92
C ILE A 632 -9.97 -15.99 14.68
N ILE A 633 -9.94 -15.68 15.97
CA ILE A 633 -8.85 -15.95 16.89
C ILE A 633 -9.30 -17.05 17.85
N PHE A 634 -8.53 -18.12 17.91
CA PHE A 634 -8.73 -19.24 18.85
C PHE A 634 -7.47 -19.48 19.68
N ASP A 635 -6.58 -18.49 19.74
CA ASP A 635 -5.44 -18.48 20.65
C ASP A 635 -5.90 -18.11 22.06
N PRO A 636 -5.77 -19.00 23.07
CA PRO A 636 -6.20 -18.71 24.44
C PRO A 636 -5.54 -17.47 25.05
N LEU A 637 -4.32 -17.12 24.62
CA LEU A 637 -3.59 -15.96 25.15
C LEU A 637 -4.09 -14.64 24.58
N LEU A 638 -4.74 -14.65 23.41
CA LEU A 638 -5.32 -13.48 22.76
C LEU A 638 -6.82 -13.31 23.02
N MET A 639 -7.40 -14.17 23.85
CA MET A 639 -8.83 -14.08 24.18
C MET A 639 -9.11 -12.83 25.03
N PRO A 640 -10.09 -11.98 24.61
CA PRO A 640 -10.52 -10.83 25.40
C PRO A 640 -11.01 -11.25 26.79
N LYS A 641 -10.57 -10.54 27.84
CA LYS A 641 -11.05 -10.78 29.22
C LYS A 641 -12.39 -10.11 29.49
N LYS A 642 -12.75 -9.13 28.66
CA LYS A 642 -14.00 -8.36 28.72
C LYS A 642 -14.65 -8.36 27.34
N THR A 643 -15.97 -8.40 27.34
CA THR A 643 -16.80 -8.21 26.14
C THR A 643 -17.67 -6.97 26.30
N HIS A 644 -18.00 -6.34 25.19
CA HIS A 644 -18.87 -5.18 25.15
C HIS A 644 -20.01 -5.41 24.16
N HIS A 645 -21.13 -4.75 24.39
CA HIS A 645 -22.24 -4.79 23.46
C HIS A 645 -21.81 -4.29 22.07
N PRO A 646 -22.22 -4.99 21.00
CA PRO A 646 -21.98 -4.56 19.64
C PRO A 646 -22.51 -3.14 19.39
N ALA A 647 -21.77 -2.36 18.61
CA ALA A 647 -22.27 -1.07 18.15
C ALA A 647 -23.48 -1.29 17.23
N ASP A 648 -24.49 -0.40 17.31
CA ASP A 648 -25.72 -0.55 16.52
C ASP A 648 -25.51 -0.17 15.05
N TYR A 649 -24.59 0.78 14.76
CA TYR A 649 -24.29 1.31 13.42
C TYR A 649 -25.54 1.45 12.54
N PRO A 650 -26.42 2.41 12.84
CA PRO A 650 -27.70 2.52 12.16
C PRO A 650 -27.49 2.77 10.67
N ARG A 651 -28.20 2.01 9.82
CA ARG A 651 -28.21 2.21 8.37
C ARG A 651 -28.84 3.57 8.08
N GLN A 652 -28.09 4.44 7.39
CA GLN A 652 -28.60 5.74 6.95
C GLN A 652 -29.22 5.62 5.57
N ASP A 653 -30.37 6.27 5.39
CA ASP A 653 -31.01 6.33 4.07
C ASP A 653 -30.18 7.21 3.13
N PRO A 654 -29.90 6.74 1.90
CA PRO A 654 -29.19 7.54 0.90
C PRO A 654 -29.95 8.82 0.55
N ILE A 655 -29.22 9.88 0.22
CA ILE A 655 -29.81 11.16 -0.21
C ILE A 655 -30.67 10.93 -1.45
N ASP A 656 -31.96 11.26 -1.38
CA ASP A 656 -32.91 11.23 -2.50
C ASP A 656 -33.08 12.64 -3.08
N ILE A 657 -32.75 12.83 -4.36
CA ILE A 657 -32.86 14.13 -5.05
C ILE A 657 -34.26 14.39 -5.65
N GLY A 658 -35.21 13.47 -5.46
CA GLY A 658 -36.60 13.59 -5.91
C GLY A 658 -36.83 13.38 -7.43
N ARG A 659 -35.75 13.22 -8.22
CA ARG A 659 -35.78 13.01 -9.67
C ARG A 659 -34.81 11.89 -10.09
N PRO A 660 -34.90 11.37 -11.33
CA PRO A 660 -33.86 10.49 -11.88
C PRO A 660 -32.48 11.15 -11.84
N VAL A 661 -31.47 10.34 -11.53
CA VAL A 661 -30.06 10.77 -11.46
C VAL A 661 -29.52 10.97 -12.87
N GLU A 662 -28.88 12.12 -13.09
CA GLU A 662 -28.19 12.46 -14.33
C GLU A 662 -26.67 12.34 -14.16
N ARG A 663 -25.91 12.49 -15.25
CA ARG A 663 -24.46 12.34 -15.24
C ARG A 663 -23.80 13.38 -14.32
N GLU A 664 -24.28 14.61 -14.38
CA GLU A 664 -23.78 15.77 -13.63
C GLU A 664 -23.94 15.57 -12.12
N ASP A 665 -24.98 14.87 -11.67
CA ASP A 665 -25.15 14.54 -10.25
C ASP A 665 -24.09 13.54 -9.76
N MET A 666 -23.70 12.59 -10.63
CA MET A 666 -22.67 11.60 -10.30
C MET A 666 -21.27 12.23 -10.32
N THR A 667 -21.00 13.16 -11.24
CA THR A 667 -19.72 13.90 -11.25
C THR A 667 -19.62 14.84 -10.05
N GLU A 668 -20.71 15.52 -9.68
CA GLU A 668 -20.78 16.34 -8.46
C GLU A 668 -20.55 15.49 -7.20
N PHE A 669 -21.20 14.33 -7.09
CA PHE A 669 -20.95 13.41 -5.98
C PHE A 669 -19.49 12.93 -5.93
N PHE A 670 -18.86 12.65 -7.08
CA PHE A 670 -17.46 12.27 -7.15
C PHE A 670 -16.54 13.39 -6.63
N ILE A 671 -16.77 14.65 -7.04
CA ILE A 671 -16.04 15.82 -6.53
C ILE A 671 -16.24 15.98 -5.01
N GLN A 672 -17.48 15.95 -4.54
CA GLN A 672 -17.81 16.06 -3.12
C GLN A 672 -17.11 14.97 -2.30
N PHE A 673 -17.08 13.74 -2.82
CA PHE A 673 -16.39 12.63 -2.17
C PHE A 673 -14.89 12.88 -2.06
N MET A 674 -14.23 13.35 -3.15
CA MET A 674 -12.81 13.68 -3.12
C MET A 674 -12.46 14.77 -2.11
N GLU A 675 -13.30 15.79 -1.98
CA GLU A 675 -13.10 16.91 -1.05
C GLU A 675 -13.33 16.50 0.42
N THR A 676 -14.28 15.59 0.67
CA THR A 676 -14.76 15.29 2.03
C THR A 676 -14.39 13.91 2.58
N ASP A 677 -13.69 13.05 1.83
CA ASP A 677 -13.22 11.75 2.35
C ASP A 677 -12.13 11.95 3.41
N GLN A 678 -12.53 11.82 4.68
CA GLN A 678 -11.67 12.01 5.85
C GLN A 678 -11.43 10.71 6.62
N LEU A 679 -11.76 9.53 6.07
CA LEU A 679 -11.66 8.25 6.76
C LEU A 679 -10.26 8.02 7.37
N GLY A 680 -9.20 8.25 6.58
CA GLY A 680 -7.82 8.09 7.04
C GLY A 680 -7.48 9.01 8.23
N ARG A 681 -7.98 10.24 8.23
CA ARG A 681 -7.78 11.21 9.32
C ARG A 681 -8.53 10.80 10.58
N ILE A 682 -9.76 10.29 10.43
CA ILE A 682 -10.58 9.75 11.53
C ILE A 682 -9.88 8.55 12.17
N SER A 683 -9.40 7.59 11.37
CA SER A 683 -8.68 6.41 11.90
C SER A 683 -7.37 6.77 12.61
N MET A 684 -6.61 7.73 12.09
CA MET A 684 -5.38 8.21 12.76
C MET A 684 -5.69 8.95 14.06
N MET A 685 -6.74 9.78 14.08
CA MET A 685 -7.18 10.46 15.29
C MET A 685 -7.69 9.47 16.34
N HIS A 686 -8.43 8.44 15.94
CA HIS A 686 -8.90 7.39 16.84
C HIS A 686 -7.73 6.69 17.52
N LEU A 687 -6.71 6.28 16.76
CA LEU A 687 -5.53 5.61 17.31
C LEU A 687 -4.75 6.52 18.28
N GLN A 688 -4.62 7.80 17.94
CA GLN A 688 -3.97 8.80 18.79
C GLN A 688 -4.75 9.03 20.09
N MET A 689 -6.08 9.17 20.03
CA MET A 689 -6.91 9.39 21.21
C MET A 689 -6.97 8.13 22.10
N ALA A 690 -7.10 6.94 21.51
CA ALA A 690 -7.09 5.70 22.25
C ALA A 690 -5.76 5.43 22.96
N ASP A 691 -4.63 5.93 22.43
CA ASP A 691 -3.34 5.85 23.11
C ASP A 691 -3.25 6.78 24.34
N ARG A 692 -3.83 7.97 24.24
CA ARG A 692 -3.74 9.02 25.27
C ARG A 692 -4.73 8.89 26.40
N GLU A 693 -5.93 8.47 26.08
CA GLU A 693 -6.98 8.42 27.08
C GLU A 693 -6.82 7.15 27.91
N GLY A 694 -6.99 7.26 29.22
CA GLY A 694 -6.80 6.14 30.15
C GLY A 694 -7.75 4.97 29.83
N GLU A 695 -8.98 5.30 29.42
CA GLU A 695 -10.04 4.37 29.01
C GLU A 695 -9.82 3.76 27.60
N GLY A 696 -8.82 4.22 26.86
CA GLY A 696 -8.49 3.70 25.55
C GLY A 696 -9.61 3.85 24.53
N THR A 697 -9.96 2.76 23.84
CA THR A 697 -11.05 2.72 22.85
C THR A 697 -12.45 2.88 23.45
N LEU A 698 -12.60 2.73 24.78
CA LEU A 698 -13.88 2.94 25.48
C LEU A 698 -14.17 4.43 25.73
N HIS A 699 -13.18 5.30 25.59
CA HIS A 699 -13.37 6.72 25.83
C HIS A 699 -14.46 7.30 24.91
N PRO A 700 -15.36 8.19 25.38
CA PRO A 700 -16.48 8.72 24.58
C PRO A 700 -16.05 9.36 23.25
N THR A 701 -14.86 9.95 23.21
CA THR A 701 -14.29 10.51 21.97
C THR A 701 -13.95 9.41 20.95
N CYS A 702 -13.40 8.28 21.40
CA CYS A 702 -13.08 7.14 20.55
C CYS A 702 -14.35 6.49 20.00
N ILE A 703 -15.38 6.30 20.84
CA ILE A 703 -16.70 5.79 20.40
C ILE A 703 -17.32 6.72 19.34
N LYS A 704 -17.26 8.04 19.56
CA LYS A 704 -17.72 9.01 18.57
C LYS A 704 -16.96 8.91 17.24
N LEU A 705 -15.63 8.78 17.30
CA LEU A 705 -14.78 8.59 16.12
C LEU A 705 -15.07 7.27 15.40
N ALA A 706 -15.42 6.20 16.12
CA ALA A 706 -15.85 4.94 15.52
C ALA A 706 -17.18 5.09 14.75
N GLY A 707 -18.16 5.83 15.30
CA GLY A 707 -19.39 6.18 14.58
C GLY A 707 -19.15 7.05 13.34
N MET A 708 -18.26 8.02 13.44
CA MET A 708 -17.82 8.84 12.30
C MET A 708 -17.14 8.00 11.22
N ALA A 709 -16.29 7.04 11.60
CA ALA A 709 -15.63 6.15 10.66
C ALA A 709 -16.62 5.24 9.93
N SER A 710 -17.63 4.70 10.62
CA SER A 710 -18.72 3.94 9.99
C SER A 710 -19.48 4.79 8.96
N THR A 711 -19.84 6.04 9.32
CA THR A 711 -20.46 6.98 8.39
C THR A 711 -19.56 7.26 7.18
N ALA A 712 -18.25 7.43 7.38
CA ALA A 712 -17.29 7.64 6.31
C ALA A 712 -17.16 6.43 5.37
N VAL A 713 -17.29 5.20 5.88
CA VAL A 713 -17.25 3.97 5.07
C VAL A 713 -18.48 3.93 4.15
N ASP A 714 -19.65 4.21 4.70
CA ASP A 714 -20.93 4.18 3.97
C ASP A 714 -21.20 5.40 3.10
N PHE A 715 -20.42 6.48 3.25
CA PHE A 715 -20.52 7.70 2.43
C PHE A 715 -20.55 7.40 0.92
N SER A 716 -19.76 6.42 0.48
CA SER A 716 -19.72 5.97 -0.92
C SER A 716 -21.06 5.44 -1.47
N LYS A 717 -21.98 5.03 -0.59
CA LYS A 717 -23.29 4.45 -0.92
C LYS A 717 -24.44 5.39 -0.55
N THR A 718 -24.29 6.15 0.54
CA THR A 718 -25.34 7.03 1.08
C THR A 718 -25.28 8.44 0.51
N GLY A 719 -24.09 8.92 0.11
CA GLY A 719 -23.87 10.30 -0.29
C GLY A 719 -23.80 11.28 0.89
N ILE A 720 -23.81 10.79 2.14
CA ILE A 720 -23.79 11.62 3.34
C ILE A 720 -22.33 11.79 3.82
N PRO A 721 -21.74 12.99 3.74
CA PRO A 721 -20.41 13.24 4.27
C PRO A 721 -20.42 13.24 5.80
N VAL A 722 -19.26 12.96 6.41
CA VAL A 722 -19.11 13.03 7.87
C VAL A 722 -19.20 14.48 8.35
N ASP A 723 -20.00 14.72 9.39
CA ASP A 723 -20.04 16.02 10.05
C ASP A 723 -18.76 16.29 10.85
N MET A 724 -17.93 17.19 10.34
CA MET A 724 -16.66 17.55 10.97
C MET A 724 -16.81 18.55 12.13
N ASN A 725 -17.99 19.12 12.39
CA ASN A 725 -18.20 20.04 13.52
C ASN A 725 -17.98 19.34 14.87
N GLY A 726 -18.23 18.04 14.92
CA GLY A 726 -17.99 17.20 16.08
C GLY A 726 -16.57 16.63 16.19
N PHE A 727 -15.68 16.91 15.23
CA PHE A 727 -14.34 16.34 15.17
C PHE A 727 -13.44 16.91 16.28
N PRO A 728 -12.69 16.08 17.03
CA PRO A 728 -11.80 16.55 18.08
C PRO A 728 -10.77 17.56 17.56
N LYS A 729 -10.44 18.58 18.37
CA LYS A 729 -9.40 19.54 18.01
C LYS A 729 -8.07 18.80 17.80
N GLN A 730 -7.54 18.90 16.59
CA GLN A 730 -6.28 18.29 16.23
C GLN A 730 -5.12 19.03 16.91
N ASP A 731 -4.34 18.29 17.71
CA ASP A 731 -3.03 18.76 18.15
C ASP A 731 -1.91 18.14 17.31
N TYR A 732 -0.71 18.71 17.45
CA TYR A 732 0.47 18.33 16.67
C TYR A 732 1.35 17.34 17.43
N LEU A 733 0.78 16.61 18.39
CA LEU A 733 1.49 15.57 19.14
C LEU A 733 1.00 14.21 18.68
N ARG A 734 1.90 13.26 18.51
CA ARG A 734 1.57 11.89 18.15
C ARG A 734 2.36 10.90 18.99
N PRO A 735 1.83 9.70 19.23
CA PRO A 735 2.64 8.61 19.75
C PRO A 735 3.86 8.32 18.85
N ASP A 736 4.96 7.91 19.45
CA ASP A 736 6.21 7.54 18.76
C ASP A 736 6.05 6.41 17.74
N PHE A 737 5.15 5.45 17.95
CA PHE A 737 4.86 4.41 16.95
C PHE A 737 4.18 4.95 15.67
N MET A 738 3.73 6.20 15.67
CA MET A 738 3.23 6.91 14.48
C MET A 738 4.34 7.74 13.80
N ALA A 739 5.57 7.71 14.32
CA ALA A 739 6.72 8.34 13.69
C ALA A 739 7.18 7.58 12.46
N THR A 740 7.84 8.31 11.57
CA THR A 740 8.40 7.77 10.34
C THR A 740 9.76 7.14 10.64
N GLY A 741 10.05 5.98 10.04
CA GLY A 741 11.33 5.28 10.24
C GLY A 741 12.53 5.96 9.55
N PRO A 742 13.76 5.52 9.87
CA PRO A 742 14.98 6.02 9.24
C PRO A 742 15.05 5.64 7.74
N ARG A 743 15.68 6.49 6.93
CA ARG A 743 15.87 6.25 5.49
C ARG A 743 16.91 5.13 5.29
N VAL A 744 16.64 4.21 4.38
CA VAL A 744 17.61 3.19 3.95
C VAL A 744 17.92 3.43 2.50
N ILE A 745 19.21 3.59 2.19
CA ILE A 745 19.69 3.82 0.85
C ILE A 745 20.50 2.58 0.46
N VAL A 746 20.09 1.92 -0.61
CA VAL A 746 20.94 0.92 -1.25
C VAL A 746 22.14 1.65 -1.85
N GLU A 747 23.39 1.24 -1.63
CA GLU A 747 24.60 1.76 -2.30
C GLU A 747 25.30 0.63 -3.06
N LYS A 748 26.34 0.93 -3.86
CA LYS A 748 27.12 -0.10 -4.60
C LYS A 748 27.79 -1.15 -3.69
N ARG A 749 27.76 -0.97 -2.37
CA ARG A 749 28.34 -1.87 -1.34
C ARG A 749 27.27 -2.46 -0.40
N GLY A 750 25.99 -2.40 -0.76
CA GLY A 750 24.86 -2.91 0.03
C GLY A 750 23.96 -1.79 0.58
N ALA A 751 22.92 -2.14 1.34
CA ALA A 751 22.03 -1.15 1.96
C ALA A 751 22.66 -0.52 3.22
N VAL A 752 22.50 0.79 3.37
CA VAL A 752 23.03 1.59 4.48
C VAL A 752 21.90 2.47 5.04
N PHE A 753 21.81 2.58 6.36
CA PHE A 753 20.93 3.55 7.01
C PHE A 753 21.54 4.94 6.88
N ASN A 754 20.77 5.89 6.35
CA ASN A 754 21.17 7.28 6.42
C ASN A 754 20.70 7.88 7.75
N ASP A 755 21.66 8.20 8.61
CA ASP A 755 21.45 8.77 9.94
C ASP A 755 21.26 10.29 9.91
N ASP A 756 21.29 10.90 8.72
CA ASP A 756 20.91 12.30 8.53
C ASP A 756 19.37 12.47 8.66
N ASP A 757 18.80 12.05 9.81
CA ASP A 757 17.53 12.56 10.39
C ASP A 757 17.77 13.95 11.02
N ASP A 758 18.71 14.68 10.42
CA ASP A 758 19.38 15.83 10.99
C ASP A 758 18.76 17.10 10.43
N GLY A 759 17.64 17.52 11.03
CA GLY A 759 17.54 18.85 11.65
C GLY A 759 17.87 20.11 10.85
N GLU A 760 18.06 20.04 9.54
CA GLU A 760 18.11 21.16 8.61
C GLU A 760 17.07 20.85 7.53
N GLU A 761 15.85 21.22 7.87
CA GLU A 761 14.74 21.46 6.95
C GLU A 761 15.05 22.51 5.85
N GLU A 762 16.32 22.81 5.53
CA GLU A 762 16.69 23.86 4.58
C GLU A 762 16.93 23.32 3.15
N ASP A 763 17.48 22.12 2.96
CA ASP A 763 17.89 21.65 1.62
C ASP A 763 16.87 20.73 0.90
N GLU A 764 15.87 20.21 1.61
CA GLU A 764 14.90 19.24 1.06
C GLU A 764 13.42 19.55 1.41
N LYS A 765 13.13 20.75 1.93
CA LYS A 765 11.77 21.26 1.82
C LYS A 765 11.59 21.65 0.36
N ASP A 766 10.59 21.04 -0.28
CA ASP A 766 9.78 21.68 -1.31
C ASP A 766 9.89 23.21 -1.13
N PRO A 767 10.61 23.92 -2.00
CA PRO A 767 10.74 25.37 -1.91
C PRO A 767 9.39 26.13 -1.66
N VAL A 768 8.18 25.58 -1.91
CA VAL A 768 6.84 26.13 -1.54
C VAL A 768 6.59 25.87 -0.05
N SER A 769 6.92 24.67 0.42
CA SER A 769 6.88 24.34 1.86
C SER A 769 7.94 25.09 2.67
N ALA A 770 9.08 25.46 2.06
CA ALA A 770 10.07 26.35 2.66
C ALA A 770 9.59 27.81 2.73
N MET A 771 8.67 28.20 1.84
CA MET A 771 7.99 29.50 1.85
C MET A 771 6.78 29.56 2.81
N ASP A 772 6.38 28.46 3.45
CA ASP A 772 5.39 28.44 4.53
C ASP A 772 6.08 28.40 5.92
N PRO A 773 6.42 29.55 6.52
CA PRO A 773 6.97 29.64 7.88
C PRO A 773 5.98 29.21 8.97
N ASP A 774 4.76 28.78 8.61
CA ASP A 774 3.76 28.20 9.52
C ASP A 774 3.62 26.66 9.33
N GLY A 775 4.48 26.00 8.54
CA GLY A 775 4.50 24.54 8.36
C GLY A 775 4.74 23.80 9.68
N LYS A 776 3.71 23.20 10.26
CA LYS A 776 3.79 22.59 11.60
C LYS A 776 4.35 21.17 11.54
N SER A 777 5.59 21.00 12.01
CA SER A 777 6.16 19.68 12.29
C SER A 777 5.37 18.97 13.41
N TYR A 778 5.04 17.69 13.21
CA TYR A 778 4.51 16.86 14.30
C TYR A 778 5.61 16.61 15.34
N ARG A 779 5.25 16.68 16.61
CA ARG A 779 6.09 16.22 17.71
C ARG A 779 5.62 14.85 18.16
N TYR A 780 6.55 14.04 18.67
CA TYR A 780 6.26 12.68 19.07
C TYR A 780 6.55 12.49 20.56
N TYR A 781 5.68 11.77 21.27
CA TYR A 781 5.90 11.37 22.65
C TYR A 781 6.03 9.85 22.76
N GLU A 782 6.77 9.39 23.76
CA GLU A 782 6.92 7.96 24.04
C GLU A 782 5.61 7.39 24.61
N SER A 783 4.95 6.50 23.86
CA SER A 783 3.74 5.81 24.34
C SER A 783 4.11 4.68 25.31
N ASN A 784 3.41 4.59 26.44
CA ASN A 784 3.59 3.51 27.42
C ASN A 784 2.70 2.29 27.16
N LYS A 785 1.79 2.40 26.19
CA LYS A 785 0.85 1.35 25.77
C LYS A 785 1.54 0.30 24.89
N VAL A 786 0.86 -0.81 24.62
CA VAL A 786 1.39 -1.95 23.86
C VAL A 786 2.04 -1.52 22.54
N LEU A 787 1.38 -0.67 21.76
CA LEU A 787 1.88 -0.23 20.46
C LEU A 787 3.22 0.54 20.54
N GLY A 788 3.39 1.39 21.55
CA GLY A 788 4.66 2.07 21.79
C GLY A 788 5.78 1.10 22.16
N ARG A 789 5.48 0.15 23.05
CA ARG A 789 6.44 -0.91 23.44
C ARG A 789 6.86 -1.77 22.27
N LEU A 790 5.91 -2.23 21.45
CA LEU A 790 6.16 -3.02 20.23
C LEU A 790 7.02 -2.26 19.21
N TYR A 791 6.79 -0.95 19.06
CA TYR A 791 7.59 -0.12 18.16
C TYR A 791 9.05 -0.01 18.61
N ARG A 792 9.27 0.19 19.92
CA ARG A 792 10.61 0.35 20.51
C ARG A 792 11.35 -0.96 20.71
N ALA A 793 10.66 -2.09 20.80
CA ALA A 793 11.26 -3.42 20.87
C ALA A 793 12.05 -3.78 19.60
N ILE A 794 11.77 -3.13 18.47
CA ILE A 794 12.46 -3.38 17.19
C ILE A 794 13.46 -2.26 16.86
N ASP A 795 14.73 -2.59 16.99
CA ASP A 795 15.83 -1.81 16.43
C ASP A 795 16.18 -2.30 15.03
N GLU A 796 15.80 -1.52 14.01
CA GLU A 796 16.08 -1.81 12.60
C GLU A 796 17.58 -1.84 12.30
N LYS A 797 18.35 -0.93 12.90
CA LYS A 797 19.79 -0.83 12.64
C LYS A 797 20.52 -2.01 13.25
N ALA A 798 20.25 -2.30 14.53
CA ALA A 798 20.88 -3.42 15.20
C ALA A 798 20.53 -4.76 14.54
N PHE A 799 19.26 -4.94 14.12
CA PHE A 799 18.84 -6.12 13.37
C PHE A 799 19.63 -6.28 12.07
N PHE A 800 19.72 -5.21 11.29
CA PHE A 800 20.38 -5.24 9.99
C PHE A 800 21.90 -5.41 10.11
N GLU A 801 22.55 -4.73 11.06
CA GLU A 801 23.97 -4.91 11.35
C GLU A 801 24.29 -6.35 11.79
N GLN A 802 23.41 -6.95 12.60
CA GLN A 802 23.59 -8.33 13.04
C GLN A 802 23.45 -9.30 11.86
N MET A 803 22.42 -9.14 11.04
CA MET A 803 22.23 -9.95 9.83
C MET A 803 23.43 -9.85 8.87
N GLN A 804 24.01 -8.66 8.72
CA GLN A 804 25.22 -8.47 7.93
C GLN A 804 26.45 -9.15 8.54
N LYS A 805 26.57 -9.18 9.88
CA LYS A 805 27.64 -9.89 10.60
C LYS A 805 27.50 -11.40 10.42
N ASP A 806 26.31 -11.95 10.60
CA ASP A 806 26.03 -13.37 10.48
C ASP A 806 26.31 -13.86 9.05
N SER A 807 25.86 -13.10 8.04
CA SER A 807 26.14 -13.37 6.63
C SER A 807 27.64 -13.30 6.31
N LYS A 808 28.39 -12.36 6.91
CA LYS A 808 29.86 -12.27 6.73
C LYS A 808 30.60 -13.42 7.40
N CYS A 809 30.11 -13.90 8.55
CA CYS A 809 30.69 -15.05 9.25
C CYS A 809 30.58 -16.33 8.40
N LEU A 810 29.42 -16.53 7.77
CA LEU A 810 29.16 -17.63 6.84
C LEU A 810 29.95 -17.50 5.52
N ALA A 811 30.41 -16.31 5.16
CA ALA A 811 31.11 -16.02 3.90
C ALA A 811 32.65 -16.26 3.92
N SER A 812 33.26 -16.69 5.03
CA SER A 812 34.73 -16.99 5.10
C SER A 812 34.98 -18.50 4.92
N ARG A 813 35.93 -19.03 4.13
CA ARG A 813 37.10 -18.52 3.40
C ARG A 813 37.13 -19.18 2.01
N ASP A 814 36.98 -18.41 0.93
CA ASP A 814 37.42 -18.90 -0.38
C ASP A 814 38.78 -18.26 -0.76
N PRO A 815 39.88 -19.04 -0.77
CA PRO A 815 41.20 -18.52 -1.15
C PRO A 815 41.31 -18.13 -2.64
N THR A 816 40.33 -18.48 -3.49
CA THR A 816 40.46 -18.36 -4.96
C THR A 816 40.06 -17.00 -5.55
N ARG A 817 39.45 -16.08 -4.78
CA ARG A 817 38.95 -14.76 -5.25
C ARG A 817 38.01 -14.81 -6.48
N ARG A 818 37.53 -15.99 -6.91
CA ARG A 818 36.61 -16.13 -8.06
C ARG A 818 35.18 -15.83 -7.65
N SER A 819 34.37 -15.27 -8.55
CA SER A 819 32.97 -15.00 -8.25
C SER A 819 32.16 -16.29 -8.19
N LEU A 820 31.04 -16.29 -7.45
CA LEU A 820 30.13 -17.43 -7.36
C LEU A 820 29.65 -17.88 -8.75
N MET A 821 29.32 -16.91 -9.60
CA MET A 821 28.82 -17.14 -10.95
C MET A 821 29.89 -17.76 -11.87
N ASP A 822 31.17 -17.43 -11.68
CA ASP A 822 32.26 -18.06 -12.45
C ASP A 822 32.39 -19.55 -12.11
N LYS A 823 32.30 -19.90 -10.83
CA LYS A 823 32.33 -21.30 -10.38
C LYS A 823 31.13 -22.08 -10.90
N LEU A 824 29.95 -21.45 -10.86
CA LEU A 824 28.73 -22.04 -11.41
C LEU A 824 28.86 -22.29 -12.92
N TRP A 825 29.42 -21.33 -13.66
CA TRP A 825 29.64 -21.48 -15.09
C TRP A 825 30.66 -22.58 -15.41
N ASP A 826 31.72 -22.73 -14.62
CA ASP A 826 32.67 -23.85 -14.73
C ASP A 826 31.98 -25.21 -14.49
N TYR A 827 31.07 -25.29 -13.51
CA TYR A 827 30.28 -26.48 -13.23
C TYR A 827 29.35 -26.83 -14.40
N VAL A 828 28.55 -25.88 -14.88
CA VAL A 828 27.61 -26.10 -16.00
C VAL A 828 28.37 -26.52 -17.26
N ARG A 829 29.52 -25.89 -17.58
CA ARG A 829 30.33 -26.28 -18.75
C ARG A 829 30.84 -27.71 -18.66
N ARG A 830 31.16 -28.19 -17.45
CA ARG A 830 31.62 -29.57 -17.22
C ARG A 830 30.48 -30.57 -17.37
N GLU A 831 29.36 -30.31 -16.72
CA GLU A 831 28.22 -31.25 -16.67
C GLU A 831 27.42 -31.28 -17.98
N ALA A 832 27.39 -30.17 -18.72
CA ALA A 832 26.67 -30.04 -19.99
C ALA A 832 27.60 -30.08 -21.22
N ALA A 833 28.80 -30.65 -21.11
CA ALA A 833 29.80 -30.64 -22.18
C ALA A 833 29.33 -31.27 -23.51
N LEU A 834 28.33 -32.17 -23.46
CA LEU A 834 27.77 -32.85 -24.63
C LEU A 834 26.54 -32.17 -25.24
N VAL A 835 26.03 -31.10 -24.61
CA VAL A 835 24.81 -30.41 -25.06
C VAL A 835 25.19 -29.32 -26.06
N GLN A 836 24.58 -29.35 -27.25
CA GLN A 836 24.75 -28.32 -28.26
C GLN A 836 23.78 -27.16 -27.99
N TRP A 837 24.30 -25.98 -27.69
CA TRP A 837 23.50 -24.80 -27.33
C TRP A 837 23.75 -23.57 -28.20
N ARG A 838 24.77 -23.60 -29.07
CA ARG A 838 25.22 -22.43 -29.83
C ARG A 838 24.18 -21.92 -30.83
N GLU A 839 23.30 -22.79 -31.31
CA GLU A 839 22.23 -22.43 -32.26
C GLU A 839 21.20 -21.48 -31.63
N TYR A 840 21.01 -21.55 -30.31
CA TYR A 840 20.10 -20.66 -29.56
C TYR A 840 20.75 -19.36 -29.09
N ALA A 841 21.96 -19.01 -29.56
CA ALA A 841 22.62 -17.76 -29.18
C ALA A 841 21.78 -16.52 -29.58
N GLY A 842 21.07 -16.58 -30.70
CA GLY A 842 20.14 -15.52 -31.12
C GLY A 842 19.00 -15.33 -30.13
N LEU A 843 18.28 -16.41 -29.80
CA LEU A 843 17.20 -16.42 -28.81
C LEU A 843 17.68 -15.95 -27.43
N ALA A 844 18.87 -16.37 -27.01
CA ALA A 844 19.47 -15.97 -25.74
C ALA A 844 19.73 -14.45 -25.67
N LYS A 845 20.25 -13.88 -26.76
CA LYS A 845 20.49 -12.44 -26.88
C LYS A 845 19.18 -11.65 -26.89
N GLU A 846 18.21 -12.05 -27.70
CA GLU A 846 16.88 -11.42 -27.75
C GLU A 846 16.16 -11.45 -26.41
N SER A 847 16.21 -12.60 -25.72
CA SER A 847 15.57 -12.76 -24.41
C SER A 847 16.22 -11.86 -23.34
N ARG A 848 17.55 -11.69 -23.41
CA ARG A 848 18.27 -10.74 -22.54
C ARG A 848 17.90 -9.30 -22.84
N GLU A 849 17.88 -8.90 -24.11
CA GLU A 849 17.55 -7.53 -24.52
C GLU A 849 16.12 -7.16 -24.13
N ALA A 850 15.16 -8.07 -24.31
CA ALA A 850 13.79 -7.90 -23.85
C ALA A 850 13.71 -7.75 -22.32
N TYR A 851 14.44 -8.59 -21.57
CA TYR A 851 14.50 -8.50 -20.12
C TYR A 851 15.08 -7.17 -19.62
N GLU A 852 16.27 -6.80 -20.11
CA GLU A 852 16.99 -5.60 -19.69
C GLU A 852 16.16 -4.34 -20.02
N SER A 853 15.49 -4.31 -21.17
CA SER A 853 14.59 -3.22 -21.57
C SER A 853 13.37 -3.09 -20.65
N ASN A 854 12.66 -4.21 -20.40
CA ASN A 854 11.50 -4.22 -19.49
C ASN A 854 11.87 -3.82 -18.06
N LEU A 855 13.06 -4.23 -17.60
CA LEU A 855 13.56 -3.89 -16.27
C LEU A 855 13.88 -2.40 -16.14
N LEU A 856 14.58 -1.81 -17.12
CA LEU A 856 14.87 -0.37 -17.14
C LEU A 856 13.58 0.45 -17.18
N GLU A 857 12.60 0.05 -17.98
CA GLU A 857 11.30 0.70 -18.04
C GLU A 857 10.58 0.64 -16.68
N THR A 858 10.60 -0.52 -16.02
CA THR A 858 10.04 -0.70 -14.69
C THR A 858 10.75 0.17 -13.64
N MET A 859 12.08 0.23 -13.67
CA MET A 859 12.87 1.07 -12.76
C MET A 859 12.48 2.55 -12.86
N ASP A 860 12.14 2.99 -14.06
CA ASP A 860 11.94 4.39 -14.39
C ASP A 860 10.46 4.83 -14.28
N GLN A 861 9.52 3.92 -14.50
CA GLN A 861 8.08 4.18 -14.33
C GLN A 861 7.62 4.14 -12.87
N TYR A 862 8.16 3.20 -12.08
CA TYR A 862 7.79 3.07 -10.67
C TYR A 862 8.71 3.86 -9.73
N SER A 863 9.53 4.77 -10.28
CA SER A 863 10.29 5.68 -9.45
C SER A 863 9.40 6.73 -8.77
N ILE A 864 9.70 6.99 -7.51
CA ILE A 864 9.07 8.07 -6.72
C ILE A 864 9.51 9.45 -7.25
N HIS A 865 10.64 9.54 -7.95
CA HIS A 865 11.21 10.81 -8.41
C HIS A 865 11.73 10.68 -9.84
N HIS A 866 11.23 11.52 -10.76
CA HIS A 866 11.56 11.45 -12.19
C HIS A 866 13.07 11.54 -12.49
N ALA A 867 13.83 12.22 -11.64
CA ALA A 867 15.30 12.36 -11.79
C ALA A 867 16.12 11.18 -11.23
N HIS A 868 15.50 10.23 -10.52
CA HIS A 868 16.20 9.14 -9.83
C HIS A 868 15.46 7.82 -10.03
N PRO A 869 15.73 7.04 -11.09
CA PRO A 869 15.10 5.74 -11.29
C PRO A 869 15.38 4.81 -10.10
N LEU A 870 14.48 3.85 -9.89
CA LEU A 870 14.68 2.78 -8.92
C LEU A 870 15.95 2.00 -9.27
N ARG A 871 16.54 1.37 -8.27
CA ARG A 871 17.67 0.46 -8.52
C ARG A 871 17.18 -0.91 -8.93
N GLU A 872 17.99 -1.59 -9.73
CA GLU A 872 17.76 -2.98 -10.15
C GLU A 872 17.40 -3.90 -8.97
N LEU A 873 18.12 -3.78 -7.86
CA LEU A 873 17.90 -4.58 -6.66
C LEU A 873 16.53 -4.31 -6.01
N GLU A 874 16.03 -3.07 -6.05
CA GLU A 874 14.70 -2.73 -5.51
C GLU A 874 13.59 -3.40 -6.32
N VAL A 875 13.71 -3.36 -7.65
CA VAL A 875 12.76 -4.03 -8.55
C VAL A 875 12.85 -5.55 -8.40
N PHE A 876 14.06 -6.13 -8.38
CA PHE A 876 14.27 -7.57 -8.25
C PHE A 876 13.79 -8.14 -6.90
N SER A 877 14.02 -7.40 -5.82
CA SER A 877 13.53 -7.72 -4.46
C SER A 877 12.02 -7.49 -4.28
N GLY A 878 11.36 -6.83 -5.26
CA GLY A 878 9.96 -6.44 -5.17
C GLY A 878 9.67 -5.47 -4.04
N SER A 879 10.64 -4.64 -3.65
CA SER A 879 10.55 -3.70 -2.53
C SER A 879 11.09 -2.33 -2.90
N ILE A 880 10.21 -1.33 -3.03
CA ILE A 880 10.62 0.07 -3.26
C ILE A 880 11.13 0.64 -1.92
N LEU A 881 12.45 0.82 -1.83
CA LEU A 881 13.15 1.39 -0.68
C LEU A 881 13.34 2.88 -0.97
N GLY A 882 12.23 3.62 -1.01
CA GLY A 882 12.24 5.04 -1.36
C GLY A 882 13.22 5.86 -0.52
N LYS A 883 13.78 6.92 -1.14
CA LYS A 883 14.53 7.98 -0.43
C LYS A 883 13.67 8.73 0.59
N SER A 884 12.35 8.61 0.53
CA SER A 884 11.40 9.29 1.40
C SER A 884 10.95 8.40 2.56
N ILE A 885 11.36 8.80 3.77
CA ILE A 885 10.60 8.70 5.02
C ILE A 885 10.11 7.27 5.36
N GLY A 886 10.77 6.59 6.33
CA GLY A 886 10.69 5.14 6.56
C GLY A 886 9.35 4.50 6.94
N ALA A 887 8.22 5.19 6.85
CA ALA A 887 6.90 4.56 6.77
C ALA A 887 6.41 4.63 5.31
N GLN A 888 6.39 3.50 4.60
CA GLN A 888 5.85 3.43 3.22
C GLN A 888 4.44 4.03 3.17
N ASN A 889 4.30 5.16 2.48
CA ASN A 889 3.03 5.81 2.22
C ASN A 889 2.11 4.85 1.43
N ARG A 890 0.79 5.09 1.45
CA ARG A 890 -0.20 4.23 0.75
C ARG A 890 0.19 4.04 -0.73
N ARG A 891 0.53 5.12 -1.43
CA ARG A 891 0.96 5.07 -2.83
C ARG A 891 2.22 4.24 -3.06
N ILE A 892 3.26 4.39 -2.23
CA ILE A 892 4.51 3.61 -2.37
C ILE A 892 4.20 2.12 -2.33
N ARG A 893 3.23 1.69 -1.51
CA ARG A 893 2.80 0.28 -1.50
C ARG A 893 2.04 -0.13 -2.75
N GLU A 894 1.08 0.68 -3.19
CA GLU A 894 0.30 0.40 -4.39
C GLU A 894 1.25 0.29 -5.59
N MET A 895 2.18 1.24 -5.74
CA MET A 895 3.28 1.17 -6.69
C MET A 895 4.19 -0.05 -6.48
N THR A 896 4.55 -0.42 -5.25
CA THR A 896 5.37 -1.61 -4.97
C THR A 896 4.65 -2.89 -5.41
N ALA A 897 3.35 -2.98 -5.16
CA ALA A 897 2.53 -4.11 -5.58
C ALA A 897 2.40 -4.17 -7.11
N GLU A 898 2.07 -3.05 -7.76
CA GLU A 898 1.98 -2.96 -9.23
C GLU A 898 3.32 -3.26 -9.91
N MET A 899 4.42 -2.70 -9.39
CA MET A 899 5.78 -2.97 -9.87
C MET A 899 6.11 -4.46 -9.74
N LYS A 900 5.80 -5.06 -8.59
CA LYS A 900 6.05 -6.48 -8.34
C LYS A 900 5.24 -7.36 -9.29
N ASP A 901 3.96 -7.06 -9.49
CA ASP A 901 3.09 -7.80 -10.41
C ASP A 901 3.60 -7.67 -11.85
N ARG A 902 4.03 -6.47 -12.28
CA ARG A 902 4.67 -6.28 -13.58
C ARG A 902 5.94 -7.11 -13.71
N PHE A 903 6.86 -6.99 -12.76
CA PHE A 903 8.12 -7.73 -12.78
C PHE A 903 7.89 -9.24 -12.81
N GLU A 904 6.96 -9.77 -12.00
CA GLU A 904 6.61 -11.20 -12.01
C GLU A 904 6.06 -11.64 -13.37
N ARG A 905 5.21 -10.84 -14.01
CA ARG A 905 4.67 -11.15 -15.35
C ARG A 905 5.76 -11.18 -16.41
N ASP A 906 6.57 -10.12 -16.49
CA ASP A 906 7.60 -9.97 -17.53
C ASP A 906 8.65 -11.09 -17.41
N VAL A 907 9.06 -11.42 -16.17
CA VAL A 907 10.02 -12.51 -15.92
C VAL A 907 9.40 -13.88 -16.21
N THR A 908 8.13 -14.10 -15.85
CA THR A 908 7.45 -15.38 -16.13
C THR A 908 7.39 -15.65 -17.63
N PHE A 909 7.06 -14.62 -18.43
CA PHE A 909 7.07 -14.72 -19.88
C PHE A 909 8.43 -15.19 -20.41
N ILE A 910 9.52 -14.56 -19.95
CA ILE A 910 10.87 -14.87 -20.43
C ILE A 910 11.29 -16.29 -19.98
N VAL A 911 10.96 -16.68 -18.74
CA VAL A 911 11.22 -18.03 -18.22
C VAL A 911 10.46 -19.08 -19.04
N ASP A 912 9.21 -18.82 -19.41
CA ASP A 912 8.43 -19.72 -20.25
C ASP A 912 8.99 -19.80 -21.66
N ARG A 913 9.43 -18.68 -22.25
CA ARG A 913 10.11 -18.68 -23.57
C ARG A 913 11.39 -19.52 -23.56
N ILE A 914 12.19 -19.46 -22.49
CA ILE A 914 13.42 -20.28 -22.38
C ILE A 914 13.10 -21.77 -22.22
N THR A 915 12.00 -22.10 -21.52
CA THR A 915 11.72 -23.48 -21.08
C THR A 915 10.76 -24.23 -21.99
N GLN A 916 9.92 -23.51 -22.73
CA GLN A 916 8.90 -24.03 -23.64
C GLN A 916 9.11 -23.53 -25.07
N GLY A 917 9.89 -22.46 -25.29
CA GLY A 917 10.15 -21.95 -26.64
C GLY A 917 8.93 -21.30 -27.25
N ASP A 918 9.10 -20.85 -28.49
CA ASP A 918 8.03 -20.16 -29.20
C ASP A 918 6.94 -21.15 -29.67
N ASP A 919 7.30 -22.43 -29.89
CA ASP A 919 6.39 -23.50 -30.34
C ASP A 919 5.86 -24.42 -29.21
N GLY A 920 6.23 -24.17 -27.95
CA GLY A 920 5.84 -25.00 -26.80
C GLY A 920 6.66 -26.28 -26.61
N ASP A 921 7.70 -26.49 -27.41
CA ASP A 921 8.65 -27.60 -27.26
C ASP A 921 9.50 -27.47 -25.99
N LYS A 922 9.51 -28.54 -25.19
CA LYS A 922 10.26 -28.63 -23.92
C LYS A 922 11.56 -29.43 -24.06
N ASP A 923 11.74 -30.18 -25.13
CA ASP A 923 12.85 -31.13 -25.26
C ASP A 923 14.20 -30.40 -25.38
N GLU A 924 14.19 -29.20 -25.97
CA GLU A 924 15.39 -28.37 -26.15
C GLU A 924 15.61 -27.33 -25.02
N ALA A 925 14.91 -27.47 -23.88
CA ALA A 925 14.93 -26.45 -22.81
C ALA A 925 16.31 -26.29 -22.16
N LEU A 926 17.06 -27.40 -22.05
CA LEU A 926 18.42 -27.38 -21.52
C LEU A 926 19.37 -26.61 -22.45
N ALA A 927 19.30 -26.84 -23.77
CA ALA A 927 20.15 -26.16 -24.74
C ALA A 927 19.90 -24.64 -24.74
N ARG A 928 18.63 -24.21 -24.74
CA ARG A 928 18.24 -22.80 -24.64
C ARG A 928 18.72 -22.15 -23.34
N SER A 929 18.51 -22.80 -22.20
CA SER A 929 18.92 -22.25 -20.90
C SER A 929 20.44 -22.13 -20.74
N ILE A 930 21.23 -23.07 -21.29
CA ILE A 930 22.70 -22.94 -21.34
C ILE A 930 23.11 -21.77 -22.22
N ALA A 931 22.47 -21.57 -23.38
CA ALA A 931 22.75 -20.44 -24.25
C ALA A 931 22.49 -19.09 -23.55
N CYS A 932 21.39 -18.98 -22.78
CA CYS A 932 21.09 -17.79 -21.97
C CYS A 932 22.15 -17.52 -20.89
N LEU A 933 22.60 -18.56 -20.18
CA LEU A 933 23.66 -18.41 -19.18
C LEU A 933 25.01 -18.06 -19.82
N ALA A 934 25.33 -18.67 -20.96
CA ALA A 934 26.54 -18.36 -21.72
C ALA A 934 26.55 -16.91 -22.19
N ASN A 935 25.43 -16.42 -22.73
CA ASN A 935 25.27 -15.03 -23.14
C ASN A 935 25.48 -14.07 -21.95
N ALA A 936 24.89 -14.38 -20.79
CA ALA A 936 25.03 -13.57 -19.58
C ALA A 936 26.48 -13.48 -19.06
N MET A 937 27.27 -14.55 -19.23
CA MET A 937 28.64 -14.65 -18.72
C MET A 937 29.71 -14.18 -19.71
N LEU A 938 29.48 -14.33 -21.03
CA LEU A 938 30.50 -14.12 -22.07
C LEU A 938 30.33 -12.80 -22.83
N GLU A 939 29.11 -12.26 -22.92
CA GLU A 939 28.83 -11.05 -23.70
C GLU A 939 28.62 -9.83 -22.78
N PRO A 940 29.19 -8.65 -23.14
CA PRO A 940 28.92 -7.40 -22.44
C PRO A 940 27.43 -7.04 -22.55
N GLY A 941 26.86 -6.46 -21.49
CA GLY A 941 25.43 -6.13 -21.45
C GLY A 941 24.98 -5.14 -22.52
N HIS A 942 23.69 -5.18 -22.83
CA HIS A 942 23.10 -4.30 -23.84
C HIS A 942 22.91 -2.89 -23.24
N GLY A 943 23.42 -1.87 -23.93
CA GLY A 943 23.24 -0.46 -23.58
C GLY A 943 24.45 0.26 -22.96
N LYS A 944 24.69 1.50 -23.39
CA LYS A 944 25.80 2.35 -22.92
C LYS A 944 25.57 3.00 -21.53
N ARG A 945 24.35 2.90 -20.96
CA ARG A 945 23.94 3.71 -19.79
C ARG A 945 24.06 3.01 -18.42
N MET A 946 23.77 1.71 -18.29
CA MET A 946 23.88 0.98 -17.01
C MET A 946 24.18 -0.52 -17.21
N HIS A 947 25.01 -1.10 -16.33
CA HIS A 947 25.36 -2.51 -16.36
C HIS A 947 24.46 -3.28 -15.36
N LEU A 948 23.44 -3.98 -15.87
CA LEU A 948 22.50 -4.78 -15.09
C LEU A 948 23.11 -6.15 -14.74
N GLN A 949 22.76 -6.70 -13.57
CA GLN A 949 23.27 -7.96 -13.03
C GLN A 949 22.21 -9.06 -12.88
N SER A 950 20.93 -8.74 -12.76
CA SER A 950 19.86 -9.66 -12.39
C SER A 950 19.66 -10.79 -13.41
N TRP A 951 19.90 -10.53 -14.70
CA TRP A 951 19.74 -11.50 -15.80
C TRP A 951 20.55 -12.79 -15.58
N LYS A 952 21.80 -12.67 -15.11
CA LYS A 952 22.68 -13.83 -14.93
C LYS A 952 22.14 -14.81 -13.88
N TYR A 953 21.42 -14.32 -12.87
CA TYR A 953 20.80 -15.15 -11.84
C TYR A 953 19.55 -15.85 -12.36
N ILE A 954 18.73 -15.18 -13.18
CA ILE A 954 17.56 -15.79 -13.83
C ILE A 954 18.02 -16.92 -14.77
N ALA A 955 18.99 -16.64 -15.62
CA ALA A 955 19.55 -17.63 -16.54
C ALA A 955 20.16 -18.83 -15.80
N ALA A 956 20.90 -18.58 -14.71
CA ALA A 956 21.46 -19.63 -13.85
C ALA A 956 20.38 -20.49 -13.19
N ALA A 957 19.29 -19.89 -12.69
CA ALA A 957 18.21 -20.60 -12.04
C ALA A 957 17.53 -21.60 -12.99
N ILE A 958 17.25 -21.16 -14.22
CA ILE A 958 16.64 -22.01 -15.25
C ILE A 958 17.63 -23.09 -15.70
N CYS A 959 18.88 -22.72 -15.97
CA CYS A 959 19.90 -23.65 -16.44
C CYS A 959 20.18 -24.78 -15.45
N LEU A 960 20.32 -24.48 -14.15
CA LEU A 960 20.54 -25.51 -13.13
C LEU A 960 19.33 -26.43 -12.98
N ARG A 961 18.11 -25.89 -13.08
CA ARG A 961 16.89 -26.69 -12.99
C ARG A 961 16.76 -27.66 -14.16
N GLU A 962 16.99 -27.19 -15.39
CA GLU A 962 16.92 -28.08 -16.55
C GLU A 962 18.10 -29.09 -16.56
N LEU A 963 19.26 -28.71 -16.01
CA LEU A 963 20.38 -29.63 -15.82
C LEU A 963 20.05 -30.74 -14.81
N GLU A 964 19.43 -30.39 -13.68
CA GLU A 964 18.95 -31.34 -12.67
C GLU A 964 17.95 -32.34 -13.29
N ARG A 965 16.99 -31.85 -14.08
CA ARG A 965 16.03 -32.69 -14.80
C ARG A 965 16.71 -33.63 -15.78
N PHE A 966 17.68 -33.13 -16.55
CA PHE A 966 18.46 -33.92 -17.50
C PHE A 966 19.29 -35.01 -16.81
N GLN A 967 19.76 -34.78 -15.59
CA GLN A 967 20.53 -35.73 -14.78
C GLN A 967 19.67 -36.70 -13.95
N GLY A 968 18.34 -36.68 -14.11
CA GLY A 968 17.44 -37.58 -13.37
C GLY A 968 17.08 -37.12 -11.96
N GLY A 969 17.19 -35.82 -11.66
CA GLY A 969 16.69 -35.20 -10.43
C GLY A 969 17.73 -34.98 -9.33
N LEU A 970 19.03 -35.22 -9.58
CA LEU A 970 20.11 -35.02 -8.61
C LEU A 970 21.33 -34.39 -9.28
N LEU A 971 21.71 -33.19 -8.84
CA LEU A 971 22.96 -32.54 -9.24
C LEU A 971 24.15 -33.12 -8.46
N ARG A 972 25.32 -33.20 -9.10
CA ARG A 972 26.55 -33.65 -8.45
C ARG A 972 27.16 -32.51 -7.64
N ARG A 973 27.47 -32.77 -6.37
CA ARG A 973 28.18 -31.81 -5.51
C ARG A 973 29.62 -31.58 -5.98
N ILE A 974 30.08 -30.33 -5.94
CA ILE A 974 31.44 -29.91 -6.34
C ILE A 974 32.52 -30.44 -5.39
#